data_AF-A0AAD9RAA9-F1
#
_entry.id   AF-A0AAD9RAA9-F1
#
_cell.length_a   1.000
_cell.length_b   1.000
_cell.length_c   1.000
_cell.angle_alpha   90.00
_cell.angle_beta   90.00
_cell.angle_gamma   90.00
#
_symmetry.space_group_name_H-M   'P 1'
#
loop_
_entity.id
_entity.type
_entity.pdbx_description
1 polymer ?
#
loop_
_entity_poly.entity_id
_entity_poly.type
_entity_poly.pdbx_seq_one_letter_code
_entity_poly.pdbx_strand_id
1 'polypeptide(L)'
;MRPYPFVVFILLFTVPERSKSDDKAEWYFGLRSALKNCPSVPWNNLGQDDFLDIFRHCVQERALSFLDSLLIEDVIPVIDGIDLIRFQTNNYTSSRNEMPKNGSTRNETEDATSGWTGIVLNRLTGVLRTHVLKIDVDHLVDTLSSPISDTETDVSPIKSTIEGRRRRHRRRHHVMPLMMMGLLLMGSILVPMGFQFLAVLGGKALILAKMALLLSSIQGLKKIATNGVNYGLYHAPVAEGWHDRSHQETPTHFDLPYPRDTLTVVHGILQYVVSRPNKMSPNVKVYVIGVGMTKFEKPGKEDGLDYPQMAKEALTNALKDAHIPYSDIKAACAGYVYGDSTSGQRAIYEVGLTGCPIYNVNNNCSTGSTALILAKQLIESGNADCALALGFEKMERGSLTSKFDDRTNPMDKHVGLMADIVEINERPLTAQMFGNAGIEHMKKYGTKPEHFAKIAYKNHLHSVNNPYSQFQEKYTLEQIMNSPNVYGPLTKLQCCPTSDGAAAAILANEDFVHKHGLESQAVEIVAMEMSTDLPSTFSERSCIKLIGYDMTRNAAEKVFTTTSYRPVDVDVIELHDCFSTNELITYEALGLCPPGQGGQLVDSGNNTYGGKYVINPSGGLISKGHPLGATGVAQCAELCWQLRGQAEKRQVPGAKLALQHNIGLGGAVIVALYKLGFPNKGSTSTTKTSVAPTSAPVSTTKSSGTIDPNIFKANTLFKALEIAMEEDTDGLINKVRGIYGFKVINGPGGAEGYWVVNAKIGKGSVEFNGKMKPDIVFTVSDTDVTDLLTGKLNPQRAFFQGKIKLQGNMGLAMKLLELQKRAAKKIELLRSRL
;
A
#
# COMPACT_ATOMS: atom_id res chain seq x y z
N MET A 1 18.69 -36.58 -36.24
CA MET A 1 19.97 -36.96 -36.90
C MET A 1 21.11 -36.29 -36.15
N ARG A 2 22.25 -36.94 -35.91
CA ARG A 2 23.51 -36.20 -35.64
C ARG A 2 23.92 -35.52 -36.95
N PRO A 3 24.47 -34.30 -36.87
CA PRO A 3 25.89 -34.18 -37.18
C PRO A 3 26.66 -33.30 -36.18
N TYR A 4 27.82 -33.79 -35.74
CA TYR A 4 28.97 -32.91 -35.52
C TYR A 4 29.34 -32.35 -36.91
N PRO A 5 29.47 -31.02 -37.11
CA PRO A 5 30.70 -30.34 -36.67
C PRO A 5 30.53 -28.84 -36.35
N PHE A 6 30.67 -28.42 -35.10
CA PHE A 6 30.80 -26.98 -34.75
C PHE A 6 31.74 -26.66 -33.56
N VAL A 7 32.42 -27.67 -33.01
CA VAL A 7 33.11 -27.58 -31.70
C VAL A 7 34.59 -27.17 -31.81
N VAL A 8 35.14 -26.98 -33.01
CA VAL A 8 36.60 -26.72 -33.21
C VAL A 8 36.92 -25.30 -33.70
N PHE A 9 35.93 -24.51 -34.15
CA PHE A 9 36.20 -23.27 -34.90
C PHE A 9 36.47 -22.00 -34.08
N ILE A 10 36.41 -22.04 -32.74
CA ILE A 10 36.58 -20.86 -31.87
C ILE A 10 37.84 -20.94 -30.97
N LEU A 11 38.67 -21.99 -31.11
CA LEU A 11 39.83 -22.23 -30.24
C LEU A 11 41.22 -21.93 -30.85
N LEU A 12 41.31 -21.37 -32.07
CA LEU A 12 42.58 -21.25 -32.81
C LEU A 12 42.90 -19.89 -33.47
N PHE A 13 42.44 -18.78 -32.87
CA PHE A 13 42.99 -17.44 -33.11
C PHE A 13 43.12 -16.72 -31.75
N THR A 14 44.29 -16.36 -31.21
CA THR A 14 45.68 -16.43 -31.71
C THR A 14 46.69 -16.54 -30.55
N VAL A 15 47.84 -17.19 -30.78
CA VAL A 15 49.03 -17.17 -29.90
C VAL A 15 50.28 -17.40 -30.75
N PRO A 16 51.41 -16.67 -30.59
CA PRO A 16 51.59 -15.26 -30.20
C PRO A 16 52.51 -14.49 -31.20
N GLU A 17 52.79 -13.20 -30.98
CA GLU A 17 54.16 -12.71 -30.70
C GLU A 17 54.26 -11.17 -30.60
N ARG A 18 54.69 -10.73 -29.41
CA ARG A 18 55.66 -9.65 -29.08
C ARG A 18 55.45 -8.21 -29.61
N SER A 19 55.65 -7.17 -28.79
CA SER A 19 55.74 -7.02 -27.32
C SER A 19 55.94 -5.53 -26.97
N LYS A 20 55.16 -4.98 -26.04
CA LYS A 20 55.58 -4.06 -24.93
C LYS A 20 54.35 -3.44 -24.25
N SER A 21 54.27 -3.60 -22.92
CA SER A 21 53.64 -2.75 -21.86
C SER A 21 52.35 -1.97 -22.19
N ASP A 22 51.27 -2.07 -21.42
CA ASP A 22 51.26 -1.91 -19.95
C ASP A 22 50.29 -2.86 -19.18
N ASP A 23 50.61 -3.05 -17.89
CA ASP A 23 50.00 -4.04 -17.00
C ASP A 23 48.66 -3.56 -16.37
N LYS A 24 47.55 -3.61 -17.11
CA LYS A 24 46.20 -3.28 -16.57
C LYS A 24 45.02 -4.21 -16.96
N ALA A 25 45.22 -5.24 -17.78
CA ALA A 25 44.14 -6.14 -18.21
C ALA A 25 44.29 -7.57 -17.64
N GLU A 26 44.04 -7.77 -16.34
CA GLU A 26 44.24 -9.07 -15.67
C GLU A 26 43.33 -10.19 -16.19
N TRP A 27 42.11 -9.88 -16.67
CA TRP A 27 41.18 -10.89 -17.18
C TRP A 27 41.74 -11.68 -18.38
N TYR A 28 42.56 -11.05 -19.22
CA TYR A 28 43.17 -11.68 -20.39
C TYR A 28 44.30 -12.67 -20.01
N PHE A 29 44.95 -12.46 -18.86
CA PHE A 29 45.94 -13.39 -18.30
C PHE A 29 45.26 -14.62 -17.66
N GLY A 30 44.10 -14.45 -17.03
CA GLY A 30 43.32 -15.53 -16.42
C GLY A 30 42.99 -16.67 -17.41
N LEU A 31 42.47 -16.31 -18.59
CA LEU A 31 42.13 -17.29 -19.63
C LEU A 31 43.35 -18.08 -20.13
N ARG A 32 44.53 -17.44 -20.16
CA ARG A 32 45.80 -18.07 -20.56
C ARG A 32 46.40 -18.96 -19.47
N SER A 33 46.04 -18.71 -18.21
CA SER A 33 46.37 -19.56 -17.05
C SER A 33 45.52 -20.83 -17.02
N ALA A 34 44.24 -20.74 -17.41
CA ALA A 34 43.31 -21.87 -17.47
C ALA A 34 43.82 -23.03 -18.36
N LEU A 35 44.55 -22.73 -19.44
CA LEU A 35 45.11 -23.74 -20.35
C LEU A 35 46.48 -24.30 -19.92
N LYS A 36 47.26 -23.56 -19.11
CA LYS A 36 48.67 -23.89 -18.85
C LYS A 36 48.91 -25.06 -17.89
N ASN A 37 47.95 -25.33 -17.00
CA ASN A 37 48.12 -26.28 -15.89
C ASN A 37 47.14 -27.47 -15.95
N CYS A 38 46.53 -27.73 -17.12
CA CYS A 38 45.89 -29.03 -17.39
C CYS A 38 46.96 -30.06 -17.81
N PRO A 39 46.84 -31.33 -17.40
CA PRO A 39 47.91 -32.30 -17.56
C PRO A 39 48.16 -32.64 -19.04
N SER A 40 49.37 -32.33 -19.52
CA SER A 40 49.87 -32.79 -20.82
C SER A 40 50.37 -34.24 -20.71
N VAL A 41 49.44 -35.19 -20.62
CA VAL A 41 49.78 -36.63 -20.58
C VAL A 41 50.41 -37.03 -21.93
N PRO A 42 51.56 -37.74 -21.96
CA PRO A 42 52.18 -38.17 -23.21
C PRO A 42 51.29 -39.13 -24.00
N TRP A 43 51.29 -38.98 -25.33
CA TRP A 43 50.34 -39.59 -26.28
C TRP A 43 50.41 -41.13 -26.44
N ASN A 44 51.13 -41.84 -25.56
CA ASN A 44 51.59 -43.21 -25.80
C ASN A 44 50.82 -44.33 -25.08
N ASN A 45 49.77 -44.06 -24.29
CA ASN A 45 49.05 -45.11 -23.54
C ASN A 45 47.55 -44.87 -23.28
N LEU A 46 46.91 -43.89 -23.93
CA LEU A 46 45.48 -43.60 -23.82
C LEU A 46 44.88 -43.33 -25.20
N GLY A 47 43.61 -43.71 -25.41
CA GLY A 47 42.90 -43.45 -26.65
C GLY A 47 42.76 -41.96 -26.93
N GLN A 48 42.69 -41.59 -28.21
CA GLN A 48 42.60 -40.18 -28.63
C GLN A 48 41.35 -39.48 -28.07
N ASP A 49 40.25 -40.23 -27.90
CA ASP A 49 38.99 -39.72 -27.34
C ASP A 49 39.07 -39.54 -25.81
N ASP A 50 39.66 -40.50 -25.07
CA ASP A 50 39.81 -40.42 -23.61
C ASP A 50 40.62 -39.19 -23.18
N PHE A 51 41.69 -38.88 -23.92
CA PHE A 51 42.48 -37.67 -23.67
C PHE A 51 41.66 -36.39 -23.87
N LEU A 52 40.82 -36.35 -24.92
CA LEU A 52 40.01 -35.18 -25.23
C LEU A 52 38.94 -34.92 -24.16
N ASP A 53 38.30 -35.97 -23.62
CA ASP A 53 37.32 -35.80 -22.54
C ASP A 53 37.98 -35.43 -21.20
N ILE A 54 39.15 -36.00 -20.85
CA ILE A 54 39.92 -35.58 -19.66
C ILE A 54 40.36 -34.10 -19.79
N PHE A 55 40.88 -33.72 -20.94
CA PHE A 55 41.29 -32.33 -21.20
C PHE A 55 40.09 -31.38 -21.15
N ARG A 56 38.97 -31.76 -21.75
CA ARG A 56 37.71 -31.02 -21.71
C ARG A 56 37.23 -30.80 -20.29
N HIS A 57 37.17 -31.84 -19.46
CA HIS A 57 36.77 -31.70 -18.06
C HIS A 57 37.70 -30.76 -17.27
N CYS A 58 39.01 -30.84 -17.47
CA CYS A 58 39.96 -29.94 -16.82
C CYS A 58 39.78 -28.46 -17.24
N VAL A 59 39.56 -28.19 -18.53
CA VAL A 59 39.29 -26.83 -19.02
C VAL A 59 37.95 -26.32 -18.50
N GLN A 60 36.95 -27.20 -18.40
CA GLN A 60 35.63 -26.92 -17.85
C GLN A 60 35.72 -26.49 -16.37
N GLU A 61 36.26 -27.32 -15.48
CA GLU A 61 36.39 -26.98 -14.05
C GLU A 61 37.15 -25.66 -13.83
N ARG A 62 38.23 -25.42 -14.58
CA ARG A 62 39.01 -24.18 -14.48
C ARG A 62 38.24 -22.95 -14.96
N ALA A 63 37.42 -23.08 -16.00
CA ALA A 63 36.55 -21.99 -16.46
C ALA A 63 35.49 -21.62 -15.42
N LEU A 64 34.90 -22.60 -14.72
CA LEU A 64 33.99 -22.32 -13.60
C LEU A 64 34.72 -21.70 -12.41
N SER A 65 35.88 -22.23 -12.02
CA SER A 65 36.69 -21.66 -10.94
C SER A 65 37.09 -20.20 -11.21
N PHE A 66 37.29 -19.81 -12.47
CA PHE A 66 37.58 -18.42 -12.86
C PHE A 66 36.31 -17.54 -12.80
N LEU A 67 35.17 -18.03 -13.27
CA LEU A 67 33.88 -17.33 -13.13
C LEU A 67 33.49 -17.14 -11.65
N ASP A 68 33.78 -18.13 -10.81
CA ASP A 68 33.56 -18.05 -9.37
C ASP A 68 34.54 -17.07 -8.68
N SER A 69 35.78 -16.88 -9.17
CA SER A 69 36.67 -15.83 -8.67
C SER A 69 36.20 -14.41 -9.04
N LEU A 70 35.65 -14.21 -10.24
CA LEU A 70 35.06 -12.93 -10.66
C LEU A 70 33.84 -12.53 -9.80
N LEU A 71 33.18 -13.46 -9.10
CA LEU A 71 32.12 -13.14 -8.13
C LEU A 71 32.67 -12.59 -6.80
N ILE A 72 33.99 -12.67 -6.57
CA ILE A 72 34.62 -12.29 -5.30
C ILE A 72 35.30 -10.92 -5.40
N GLU A 73 35.83 -10.55 -6.57
CA GLU A 73 36.45 -9.25 -6.81
C GLU A 73 35.46 -8.09 -6.63
N ASP A 74 35.93 -6.92 -6.20
CA ASP A 74 35.09 -5.72 -6.02
C ASP A 74 35.11 -4.79 -7.25
N VAL A 75 36.15 -4.90 -8.10
CA VAL A 75 36.30 -4.14 -9.36
C VAL A 75 36.94 -5.05 -10.41
N ILE A 76 36.24 -5.29 -11.51
CA ILE A 76 36.71 -6.09 -12.64
C ILE A 76 36.91 -5.15 -13.84
N PRO A 77 38.16 -4.84 -14.24
CA PRO A 77 38.41 -4.00 -15.41
C PRO A 77 38.08 -4.77 -16.70
N VAL A 78 37.16 -4.26 -17.51
CA VAL A 78 36.73 -4.93 -18.75
C VAL A 78 37.58 -4.46 -19.93
N ILE A 79 37.66 -3.15 -20.13
CA ILE A 79 38.53 -2.42 -21.07
C ILE A 79 38.84 -1.03 -20.48
N ASP A 80 39.86 -0.33 -20.98
CA ASP A 80 40.18 1.03 -20.50
C ASP A 80 38.94 1.96 -20.57
N GLY A 81 38.60 2.55 -19.43
CA GLY A 81 37.42 3.42 -19.26
C GLY A 81 36.11 2.68 -18.96
N ILE A 82 36.08 1.35 -18.86
CA ILE A 82 34.90 0.55 -18.50
C ILE A 82 35.24 -0.52 -17.45
N ASP A 83 34.75 -0.30 -16.24
CA ASP A 83 34.89 -1.21 -15.10
C ASP A 83 33.53 -1.82 -14.72
N LEU A 84 33.54 -3.07 -14.25
CA LEU A 84 32.42 -3.67 -13.53
C LEU A 84 32.70 -3.55 -12.03
N ILE A 85 31.91 -2.75 -11.31
CA ILE A 85 32.12 -2.49 -9.87
C ILE A 85 31.03 -3.19 -9.06
N ARG A 86 31.44 -3.94 -8.04
CA ARG A 86 30.54 -4.69 -7.17
C ARG A 86 29.69 -3.75 -6.31
N PHE A 87 28.38 -3.94 -6.36
CA PHE A 87 27.42 -3.12 -5.63
C PHE A 87 27.21 -3.68 -4.21
N GLN A 88 27.97 -3.18 -3.23
CA GLN A 88 27.79 -3.56 -1.82
C GLN A 88 26.66 -2.75 -1.15
N THR A 89 25.63 -3.46 -0.67
CA THR A 89 24.68 -2.94 0.32
C THR A 89 25.27 -3.02 1.73
N ASN A 90 25.63 -1.88 2.31
CA ASN A 90 26.18 -1.82 3.67
C ASN A 90 25.15 -2.23 4.72
N ASN A 91 25.21 -3.48 5.19
CA ASN A 91 25.55 -3.80 6.58
C ASN A 91 25.35 -5.30 6.87
N TYR A 92 26.45 -6.04 6.98
CA TYR A 92 26.55 -7.11 7.99
C TYR A 92 27.99 -7.21 8.50
N THR A 93 28.17 -6.86 9.78
CA THR A 93 29.42 -7.08 10.50
C THR A 93 29.68 -8.58 10.63
N SER A 94 30.90 -8.98 10.26
CA SER A 94 31.28 -10.39 10.16
C SER A 94 31.50 -11.04 11.53
N SER A 95 30.73 -12.08 11.83
CA SER A 95 31.19 -13.18 12.69
C SER A 95 31.92 -14.20 11.81
N ARG A 96 33.21 -13.98 11.55
CA ARG A 96 34.09 -15.03 11.02
C ARG A 96 34.26 -16.11 12.09
N ASN A 97 33.67 -17.27 11.87
CA ASN A 97 34.25 -18.60 12.13
C ASN A 97 33.24 -19.69 11.76
N GLU A 98 33.46 -20.35 10.62
CA GLU A 98 33.50 -21.82 10.48
C GLU A 98 33.62 -22.21 8.99
N MET A 99 34.70 -22.94 8.66
CA MET A 99 34.75 -23.76 7.45
C MET A 99 34.28 -25.17 7.80
N PRO A 100 33.27 -25.74 7.12
CA PRO A 100 33.09 -27.17 7.09
C PRO A 100 34.01 -27.76 6.00
N LYS A 101 35.15 -28.33 6.42
CA LYS A 101 35.80 -29.38 5.62
C LYS A 101 35.08 -30.70 5.92
N ASN A 102 34.28 -31.18 4.97
CA ASN A 102 34.29 -32.58 4.51
C ASN A 102 33.19 -32.83 3.50
N GLY A 103 33.47 -33.69 2.51
CA GLY A 103 32.49 -34.08 1.51
C GLY A 103 31.59 -35.21 2.01
N SER A 104 30.28 -35.04 1.81
CA SER A 104 29.34 -36.15 1.64
C SER A 104 28.12 -35.64 0.85
N THR A 105 28.05 -36.02 -0.42
CA THR A 105 26.80 -36.21 -1.21
C THR A 105 25.61 -35.30 -0.85
N ARG A 106 25.50 -34.14 -1.52
CA ARG A 106 24.19 -33.56 -1.82
C ARG A 106 23.69 -34.13 -3.14
N ASN A 107 22.43 -34.58 -3.16
CA ASN A 107 21.83 -35.23 -4.32
C ASN A 107 21.73 -34.25 -5.50
N GLU A 108 22.51 -34.52 -6.56
CA GLU A 108 22.37 -33.90 -7.88
C GLU A 108 21.18 -34.53 -8.61
N THR A 109 19.96 -34.16 -8.23
CA THR A 109 18.74 -34.54 -8.97
C THR A 109 17.76 -33.37 -9.04
N GLU A 110 18.13 -32.30 -9.77
CA GLU A 110 17.18 -31.41 -10.50
C GLU A 110 17.88 -30.30 -11.33
N ASP A 111 18.86 -30.63 -12.19
CA ASP A 111 19.21 -29.76 -13.35
C ASP A 111 19.84 -30.54 -14.53
N ALA A 112 19.43 -31.79 -14.75
CA ALA A 112 19.97 -32.66 -15.81
C ALA A 112 19.47 -32.31 -17.24
N THR A 113 18.91 -31.12 -17.44
CA THR A 113 18.42 -30.61 -18.73
C THR A 113 19.16 -29.37 -19.22
N SER A 114 19.98 -28.72 -18.38
CA SER A 114 20.87 -27.65 -18.81
C SER A 114 22.31 -28.18 -18.96
N GLY A 115 22.74 -28.37 -20.22
CA GLY A 115 24.13 -28.76 -20.50
C GLY A 115 25.14 -27.68 -20.06
N TRP A 116 26.45 -27.94 -20.24
CA TRP A 116 27.56 -27.06 -19.85
C TRP A 116 27.31 -25.54 -19.99
N THR A 117 26.66 -25.14 -21.08
CA THR A 117 26.28 -23.76 -21.38
C THR A 117 25.35 -23.11 -20.35
N GLY A 118 24.43 -23.88 -19.74
CA GLY A 118 23.51 -23.40 -18.70
C GLY A 118 24.23 -23.10 -17.38
N ILE A 119 25.16 -23.96 -16.96
CA ILE A 119 25.99 -23.75 -15.76
C ILE A 119 26.81 -22.46 -15.89
N VAL A 120 27.45 -22.27 -17.05
CA VAL A 120 28.21 -21.05 -17.38
C VAL A 120 27.32 -19.80 -17.42
N LEU A 121 26.12 -19.89 -18.02
CA LEU A 121 25.17 -18.77 -18.09
C LEU A 121 24.64 -18.39 -16.69
N ASN A 122 24.38 -19.36 -15.81
CA ASN A 122 23.97 -19.12 -14.43
C ASN A 122 25.07 -18.44 -13.60
N ARG A 123 26.36 -18.70 -13.88
CA ARG A 123 27.48 -17.99 -13.23
C ARG A 123 27.67 -16.57 -13.78
N LEU A 124 27.64 -16.39 -15.10
CA LEU A 124 27.71 -15.07 -15.74
C LEU A 124 26.58 -14.13 -15.31
N THR A 125 25.36 -14.64 -15.19
CA THR A 125 24.22 -13.86 -14.67
C THR A 125 24.37 -13.52 -13.18
N GLY A 126 25.13 -14.30 -12.40
CA GLY A 126 25.55 -13.93 -11.05
C GLY A 126 26.47 -12.70 -11.02
N VAL A 127 27.45 -12.63 -11.92
CA VAL A 127 28.37 -11.47 -12.03
C VAL A 127 27.57 -10.22 -12.43
N LEU A 128 26.73 -10.32 -13.46
CA LEU A 128 25.87 -9.22 -13.93
C LEU A 128 24.79 -8.77 -12.92
N ARG A 129 24.45 -9.59 -11.92
CA ARG A 129 23.55 -9.21 -10.80
C ARG A 129 24.28 -8.52 -9.65
N THR A 130 25.58 -8.75 -9.50
CA THR A 130 26.38 -8.25 -8.37
C THR A 130 27.26 -7.06 -8.72
N HIS A 131 27.55 -6.87 -10.01
CA HIS A 131 28.40 -5.79 -10.52
C HIS A 131 27.63 -4.85 -11.43
N VAL A 132 27.85 -3.55 -11.25
CA VAL A 132 27.28 -2.47 -12.07
C VAL A 132 28.37 -1.94 -13.00
N LEU A 133 28.00 -1.63 -14.24
CA LEU A 133 28.89 -1.04 -15.23
C LEU A 133 29.20 0.42 -14.86
N LYS A 134 30.44 0.73 -14.49
CA LYS A 134 30.95 2.09 -14.41
C LYS A 134 31.63 2.42 -15.74
N ILE A 135 31.13 3.44 -16.42
CA ILE A 135 31.78 4.03 -17.60
C ILE A 135 32.42 5.34 -17.15
N ASP A 136 33.74 5.45 -17.31
CA ASP A 136 34.46 6.69 -17.03
C ASP A 136 34.42 7.59 -18.26
N VAL A 137 33.36 8.41 -18.32
CA VAL A 137 33.02 9.20 -19.52
C VAL A 137 34.11 10.21 -19.84
N ASP A 138 34.77 10.79 -18.84
CA ASP A 138 35.84 11.77 -19.06
C ASP A 138 37.07 11.10 -19.69
N HIS A 139 37.47 9.91 -19.22
CA HIS A 139 38.55 9.13 -19.84
C HIS A 139 38.22 8.70 -21.28
N LEU A 140 36.97 8.33 -21.55
CA LEU A 140 36.49 7.98 -22.89
C LEU A 140 36.44 9.21 -23.82
N VAL A 141 36.06 10.37 -23.29
CA VAL A 141 36.05 11.65 -24.02
C VAL A 141 37.47 12.11 -24.32
N ASP A 142 38.42 12.09 -23.38
CA ASP A 142 39.82 12.48 -23.64
C ASP A 142 40.50 11.58 -24.69
N THR A 143 40.20 10.28 -24.66
CA THR A 143 40.67 9.30 -25.66
C THR A 143 40.09 9.57 -27.06
N LEU A 144 38.89 10.16 -27.16
CA LEU A 144 38.21 10.50 -28.41
C LEU A 144 38.41 11.95 -28.87
N SER A 145 38.78 12.86 -27.96
CA SER A 145 38.76 14.32 -28.16
C SER A 145 40.13 14.92 -28.38
N SER A 146 41.21 14.13 -28.38
CA SER A 146 42.57 14.59 -28.66
C SER A 146 42.69 15.16 -30.09
N PRO A 147 42.76 16.49 -30.29
CA PRO A 147 42.88 17.07 -31.61
C PRO A 147 44.34 17.03 -32.07
N ILE A 148 44.55 16.92 -33.38
CA ILE A 148 45.87 17.07 -33.98
C ILE A 148 46.27 18.55 -33.90
N SER A 149 47.27 18.86 -33.08
CA SER A 149 48.01 20.13 -33.15
C SER A 149 49.47 19.93 -32.75
N ASP A 150 50.33 19.79 -33.76
CA ASP A 150 51.76 20.09 -33.62
C ASP A 150 51.92 21.61 -33.60
N THR A 151 52.51 22.19 -32.55
CA THR A 151 53.60 23.17 -32.68
C THR A 151 54.25 23.46 -31.33
N GLU A 152 55.56 23.68 -31.36
CA GLU A 152 56.43 23.88 -30.19
C GLU A 152 56.31 25.29 -29.62
N THR A 153 56.40 25.42 -28.29
CA THR A 153 57.27 26.43 -27.64
C THR A 153 57.69 25.94 -26.26
N ASP A 154 59.00 25.92 -26.02
CA ASP A 154 59.64 25.81 -24.69
C ASP A 154 59.13 26.92 -23.73
N VAL A 155 59.29 26.86 -22.39
CA VAL A 155 60.52 26.65 -21.62
C VAL A 155 60.23 26.14 -20.21
N SER A 156 61.06 25.20 -19.74
CA SER A 156 61.37 25.03 -18.32
C SER A 156 62.89 24.83 -18.14
N PRO A 157 63.49 25.26 -17.02
CA PRO A 157 64.85 24.84 -16.70
C PRO A 157 64.98 24.23 -15.30
N ILE A 158 65.05 22.90 -15.23
CA ILE A 158 65.83 22.20 -14.20
C ILE A 158 67.00 21.49 -14.90
N LYS A 159 68.21 21.67 -14.35
CA LYS A 159 69.48 21.21 -14.92
C LYS A 159 69.69 19.70 -14.75
N SER A 160 70.34 19.08 -15.75
CA SER A 160 71.25 17.89 -15.68
C SER A 160 70.70 16.57 -15.07
N THR A 161 70.93 15.33 -15.53
CA THR A 161 71.67 14.64 -16.63
C THR A 161 71.27 13.13 -16.53
N ILE A 162 71.45 12.18 -17.48
CA ILE A 162 72.22 12.12 -18.74
C ILE A 162 71.59 11.15 -19.77
N GLU A 163 72.24 11.04 -20.94
CA GLU A 163 72.17 10.05 -22.03
C GLU A 163 71.91 8.56 -21.65
N GLY A 164 71.37 7.68 -22.51
CA GLY A 164 70.91 7.73 -23.92
C GLY A 164 69.94 6.53 -24.19
N ARG A 165 69.39 6.21 -25.37
CA ARG A 165 69.90 6.23 -26.76
C ARG A 165 68.70 6.06 -27.75
N ARG A 166 68.68 6.76 -28.90
CA ARG A 166 67.56 6.74 -29.88
C ARG A 166 67.46 5.45 -30.73
N ARG A 167 66.25 5.09 -31.19
CA ARG A 167 65.99 4.53 -32.55
C ARG A 167 64.53 4.76 -33.02
N ARG A 168 64.36 5.23 -34.27
CA ARG A 168 63.07 5.49 -34.97
C ARG A 168 62.60 4.24 -35.73
N HIS A 169 61.28 4.00 -35.91
CA HIS A 169 60.68 3.89 -37.27
C HIS A 169 59.14 3.93 -37.39
N ARG A 170 58.68 4.76 -38.34
CA ARG A 170 57.52 4.66 -39.28
C ARG A 170 56.21 3.93 -38.90
N ARG A 171 55.11 4.70 -38.93
CA ARG A 171 53.72 4.24 -39.19
C ARG A 171 53.53 3.74 -40.64
N ARG A 172 52.55 2.87 -40.87
CA ARG A 172 51.96 2.56 -42.21
C ARG A 172 50.45 2.31 -42.04
N HIS A 173 49.62 2.74 -42.99
CA HIS A 173 48.15 2.77 -42.86
C HIS A 173 47.47 1.42 -43.13
N HIS A 174 46.37 1.14 -42.42
CA HIS A 174 45.41 0.07 -42.71
C HIS A 174 43.98 0.61 -42.63
N VAL A 175 43.44 1.09 -43.76
CA VAL A 175 42.07 1.65 -43.86
C VAL A 175 41.06 0.62 -44.40
N MET A 176 41.54 -0.50 -44.96
CA MET A 176 40.70 -1.59 -45.50
C MET A 176 39.92 -2.44 -44.48
N PRO A 177 40.42 -2.74 -43.26
CA PRO A 177 39.70 -3.65 -42.35
C PRO A 177 38.36 -3.12 -41.81
N LEU A 178 38.23 -1.79 -41.62
CA LEU A 178 37.02 -1.21 -41.01
C LEU A 178 35.77 -1.32 -41.89
N MET A 179 35.90 -1.22 -43.22
CA MET A 179 34.74 -1.32 -44.13
C MET A 179 34.11 -2.72 -44.13
N MET A 180 34.92 -3.78 -43.99
CA MET A 180 34.40 -5.16 -43.95
C MET A 180 33.65 -5.47 -42.64
N MET A 181 34.08 -4.88 -41.51
CA MET A 181 33.39 -5.03 -40.23
C MET A 181 31.99 -4.40 -40.24
N GLY A 182 31.85 -3.21 -40.85
CA GLY A 182 30.55 -2.52 -40.95
C GLY A 182 29.50 -3.28 -41.78
N LEU A 183 29.94 -3.96 -42.86
CA LEU A 183 29.08 -4.76 -43.72
C LEU A 183 28.57 -6.04 -43.03
N LEU A 184 29.39 -6.67 -42.19
CA LEU A 184 28.99 -7.83 -41.38
C LEU A 184 27.99 -7.46 -40.28
N LEU A 185 28.19 -6.32 -39.60
CA LEU A 185 27.29 -5.86 -38.53
C LEU A 185 25.89 -5.46 -39.04
N MET A 186 25.80 -4.90 -40.25
CA MET A 186 24.50 -4.64 -40.91
C MET A 186 23.73 -5.94 -41.21
N GLY A 187 24.42 -7.00 -41.64
CA GLY A 187 23.81 -8.30 -41.94
C GLY A 187 23.12 -8.94 -40.72
N SER A 188 23.72 -8.83 -39.54
CA SER A 188 23.15 -9.37 -38.29
C SER A 188 21.85 -8.70 -37.82
N ILE A 189 21.56 -7.47 -38.27
CA ILE A 189 20.38 -6.69 -37.83
C ILE A 189 19.22 -6.81 -38.83
N LEU A 190 19.53 -6.90 -40.14
CA LEU A 190 18.51 -7.00 -41.19
C LEU A 190 17.82 -8.36 -41.26
N VAL A 191 18.55 -9.45 -40.99
CA VAL A 191 17.99 -10.82 -41.09
C VAL A 191 16.87 -11.07 -40.06
N PRO A 192 17.01 -10.74 -38.76
CA PRO A 192 15.92 -10.90 -37.78
C PRO A 192 14.66 -10.09 -38.11
N MET A 193 14.80 -8.85 -38.59
CA MET A 193 13.66 -8.02 -39.00
C MET A 193 12.91 -8.61 -40.21
N GLY A 194 13.63 -9.18 -41.19
CA GLY A 194 13.01 -9.85 -42.34
C GLY A 194 12.12 -11.03 -41.92
N PHE A 195 12.58 -11.85 -40.97
CA PHE A 195 11.80 -12.97 -40.43
C PHE A 195 10.61 -12.52 -39.57
N GLN A 196 10.74 -11.44 -38.78
CA GLN A 196 9.59 -10.87 -38.06
C GLN A 196 8.52 -10.33 -39.03
N PHE A 197 8.92 -9.68 -40.13
CA PHE A 197 7.97 -9.17 -41.12
C PHE A 197 7.22 -10.30 -41.84
N LEU A 198 7.92 -11.39 -42.19
CA LEU A 198 7.32 -12.61 -42.73
C LEU A 198 6.33 -13.27 -41.75
N ALA A 199 6.67 -13.32 -40.45
CA ALA A 199 5.77 -13.86 -39.43
C ALA A 199 4.47 -13.02 -39.29
N VAL A 200 4.55 -11.69 -39.34
CA VAL A 200 3.38 -10.81 -39.30
C VAL A 200 2.52 -10.95 -40.56
N LEU A 201 3.12 -11.10 -41.74
CA LEU A 201 2.40 -11.37 -42.99
C LEU A 201 1.69 -12.74 -42.96
N GLY A 202 2.38 -13.79 -42.48
CA GLY A 202 1.81 -15.12 -42.31
C GLY A 202 0.63 -15.14 -41.33
N GLY A 203 0.74 -14.43 -40.20
CA GLY A 203 -0.34 -14.27 -39.23
C GLY A 203 -1.58 -13.60 -39.83
N LYS A 204 -1.41 -12.51 -40.59
CA LYS A 204 -2.52 -11.83 -41.28
C LYS A 204 -3.17 -12.71 -42.35
N ALA A 205 -2.39 -13.45 -43.12
CA ALA A 205 -2.90 -14.40 -44.12
C ALA A 205 -3.73 -15.53 -43.47
N LEU A 206 -3.28 -16.05 -42.32
CA LEU A 206 -4.00 -17.09 -41.58
C LEU A 206 -5.35 -16.59 -41.02
N ILE A 207 -5.41 -15.34 -40.56
CA ILE A 207 -6.66 -14.71 -40.09
C ILE A 207 -7.63 -14.52 -41.27
N LEU A 208 -7.16 -14.00 -42.41
CA LEU A 208 -7.97 -13.86 -43.63
C LEU A 208 -8.50 -15.22 -44.12
N ALA A 209 -7.67 -16.25 -44.13
CA ALA A 209 -8.09 -17.61 -44.50
C ALA A 209 -9.18 -18.15 -43.56
N LYS A 210 -9.05 -17.95 -42.24
CA LYS A 210 -10.09 -18.33 -41.26
C LYS A 210 -11.40 -17.57 -41.49
N MET A 211 -11.35 -16.25 -41.74
CA MET A 211 -12.56 -15.48 -42.02
C MET A 211 -13.23 -15.89 -43.35
N ALA A 212 -12.46 -16.16 -44.40
CA ALA A 212 -12.99 -16.65 -45.67
C ALA A 212 -13.70 -18.01 -45.51
N LEU A 213 -13.11 -18.93 -44.73
CA LEU A 213 -13.70 -20.23 -44.44
C LEU A 213 -15.01 -20.10 -43.64
N LEU A 214 -15.05 -19.18 -42.66
CA LEU A 214 -16.24 -18.89 -41.85
C LEU A 214 -17.36 -18.20 -42.66
N LEU A 215 -17.02 -17.34 -43.63
CA LEU A 215 -17.99 -16.79 -44.58
C LEU A 215 -18.51 -17.85 -45.56
N SER A 216 -17.66 -18.79 -45.98
CA SER A 216 -18.07 -19.89 -46.86
C SER A 216 -19.05 -20.86 -46.18
N SER A 217 -18.90 -21.13 -44.89
CA SER A 217 -19.85 -21.97 -44.14
C SER A 217 -21.18 -21.26 -43.91
N ILE A 218 -21.19 -19.95 -43.65
CA ILE A 218 -22.41 -19.13 -43.58
C ILE A 218 -23.14 -19.14 -44.93
N GLN A 219 -22.43 -18.99 -46.05
CA GLN A 219 -23.04 -19.09 -47.39
C GLN A 219 -23.56 -20.49 -47.70
N GLY A 220 -22.85 -21.55 -47.29
CA GLY A 220 -23.29 -22.93 -47.41
C GLY A 220 -24.60 -23.20 -46.66
N LEU A 221 -24.66 -22.78 -45.38
CA LEU A 221 -25.87 -22.87 -44.56
C LEU A 221 -27.03 -22.04 -45.15
N LYS A 222 -26.75 -20.83 -45.64
CA LYS A 222 -27.77 -20.01 -46.33
C LYS A 222 -28.30 -20.70 -47.59
N LYS A 223 -27.44 -21.37 -48.37
CA LYS A 223 -27.83 -22.09 -49.59
C LYS A 223 -28.66 -23.36 -49.29
N ILE A 224 -28.40 -24.02 -48.17
CA ILE A 224 -29.25 -25.11 -47.65
C ILE A 224 -30.60 -24.56 -47.18
N ALA A 225 -30.61 -23.42 -46.48
CA ALA A 225 -31.84 -22.79 -45.99
C ALA A 225 -32.73 -22.16 -47.09
N THR A 226 -32.17 -21.84 -48.26
CA THR A 226 -32.93 -21.22 -49.39
C THR A 226 -33.31 -22.18 -50.50
N ASN A 227 -32.72 -23.38 -50.59
CA ASN A 227 -33.11 -24.39 -51.58
C ASN A 227 -34.15 -25.35 -50.97
N GLY A 228 -35.42 -24.96 -51.06
CA GLY A 228 -36.53 -25.81 -50.60
C GLY A 228 -36.68 -27.09 -51.40
N VAL A 229 -36.62 -28.24 -50.72
CA VAL A 229 -37.15 -29.53 -51.20
C VAL A 229 -38.14 -30.04 -50.15
N ASN A 230 -39.36 -30.35 -50.59
CA ASN A 230 -40.54 -30.55 -49.73
C ASN A 230 -40.55 -31.86 -48.94
N TYR A 231 -40.90 -31.77 -47.67
CA TYR A 231 -41.97 -32.52 -46.96
C TYR A 231 -42.33 -31.69 -45.70
N GLY A 232 -43.57 -31.40 -45.30
CA GLY A 232 -44.90 -31.64 -45.85
C GLY A 232 -45.96 -31.49 -44.73
N LEU A 233 -47.21 -31.14 -45.09
CA LEU A 233 -48.45 -31.21 -44.28
C LEU A 233 -48.84 -30.07 -43.29
N TYR A 234 -49.68 -29.16 -43.83
CA TYR A 234 -51.04 -28.78 -43.38
C TYR A 234 -51.39 -27.66 -42.37
N HIS A 235 -52.43 -26.93 -42.80
CA HIS A 235 -53.46 -26.12 -42.12
C HIS A 235 -53.19 -24.65 -41.71
N ALA A 236 -53.84 -23.76 -42.48
CA ALA A 236 -54.25 -22.40 -42.14
C ALA A 236 -55.63 -22.40 -41.40
N PRO A 237 -56.24 -21.29 -40.92
CA PRO A 237 -56.58 -20.12 -41.77
C PRO A 237 -56.43 -18.69 -41.18
N VAL A 238 -56.57 -17.77 -42.12
CA VAL A 238 -56.54 -16.29 -42.16
C VAL A 238 -57.59 -15.57 -41.30
N ALA A 239 -57.30 -14.31 -40.91
CA ALA A 239 -58.27 -13.21 -40.87
C ALA A 239 -57.60 -11.88 -41.33
N GLU A 240 -58.36 -10.97 -41.95
CA GLU A 240 -57.87 -9.84 -42.78
C GLU A 240 -57.76 -8.48 -42.03
N GLY A 241 -57.15 -7.44 -42.65
CA GLY A 241 -56.93 -6.15 -41.95
C GLY A 241 -56.47 -4.87 -42.70
N TRP A 242 -56.73 -4.72 -44.01
CA TRP A 242 -56.90 -3.43 -44.74
C TRP A 242 -55.80 -2.32 -44.80
N HIS A 243 -55.30 -2.11 -46.04
CA HIS A 243 -54.98 -0.86 -46.80
C HIS A 243 -54.08 0.27 -46.24
N ASP A 244 -53.21 1.00 -46.95
CA ASP A 244 -52.70 1.18 -48.34
C ASP A 244 -52.39 2.70 -48.51
N ARG A 245 -51.57 3.09 -49.52
CA ARG A 245 -51.01 4.42 -49.86
C ARG A 245 -49.74 4.84 -49.07
N SER A 246 -48.68 5.37 -49.69
CA SER A 246 -48.46 5.71 -51.12
C SER A 246 -46.97 5.80 -51.52
N HIS A 247 -46.67 5.26 -52.70
CA HIS A 247 -45.74 5.73 -53.75
C HIS A 247 -44.30 6.25 -53.46
N GLN A 248 -43.40 5.67 -54.26
CA GLN A 248 -42.22 6.23 -54.94
C GLN A 248 -40.83 6.23 -54.27
N GLU A 249 -40.01 5.34 -54.85
CA GLU A 249 -38.66 5.58 -55.41
C GLU A 249 -37.48 5.93 -54.48
N THR A 250 -36.40 5.18 -54.71
CA THR A 250 -35.01 5.45 -54.33
C THR A 250 -34.17 5.24 -55.61
N PRO A 251 -32.88 5.65 -55.67
CA PRO A 251 -32.14 6.61 -54.84
C PRO A 251 -31.40 7.70 -55.67
N THR A 252 -30.80 8.72 -55.03
CA THR A 252 -29.40 9.16 -55.27
C THR A 252 -28.97 10.29 -54.33
N HIS A 253 -27.66 10.35 -54.06
CA HIS A 253 -26.83 11.44 -53.50
C HIS A 253 -27.49 12.59 -52.70
N PHE A 254 -27.05 12.75 -51.45
CA PHE A 254 -26.76 14.06 -50.87
C PHE A 254 -25.44 14.01 -50.09
N ASP A 255 -24.51 14.90 -50.44
CA ASP A 255 -23.18 14.98 -49.86
C ASP A 255 -23.17 15.76 -48.53
N LEU A 256 -22.26 15.41 -47.62
CA LEU A 256 -21.91 16.22 -46.45
C LEU A 256 -20.56 16.93 -46.68
N PRO A 257 -20.46 18.24 -46.41
CA PRO A 257 -19.28 19.02 -46.80
C PRO A 257 -18.11 18.84 -45.83
N TYR A 258 -16.97 18.41 -46.35
CA TYR A 258 -15.65 18.64 -45.74
C TYR A 258 -15.00 19.86 -46.42
N PRO A 259 -14.61 20.92 -45.69
CA PRO A 259 -13.75 21.94 -46.25
C PRO A 259 -12.31 21.40 -46.37
N ARG A 260 -11.86 21.18 -47.60
CA ARG A 260 -10.45 21.30 -47.93
C ARG A 260 -10.20 22.74 -48.31
N ASP A 261 -9.29 23.42 -47.63
CA ASP A 261 -8.45 24.42 -48.29
C ASP A 261 -7.11 24.56 -47.56
N THR A 262 -6.04 24.26 -48.29
CA THR A 262 -4.66 24.48 -47.88
C THR A 262 -4.22 25.88 -48.32
N LEU A 263 -4.16 26.84 -47.39
CA LEU A 263 -3.08 27.83 -47.27
C LEU A 263 -3.28 28.68 -45.98
N THR A 264 -2.20 29.24 -45.45
CA THR A 264 -2.20 30.26 -44.36
C THR A 264 -2.36 29.79 -42.91
N VAL A 265 -1.47 28.90 -42.42
CA VAL A 265 -1.13 28.84 -40.98
C VAL A 265 0.40 28.74 -40.78
N VAL A 266 1.12 29.82 -41.06
CA VAL A 266 2.58 29.93 -40.85
C VAL A 266 2.93 30.88 -39.68
N HIS A 267 1.97 31.20 -38.81
CA HIS A 267 2.20 32.04 -37.62
C HIS A 267 1.56 31.53 -36.30
N GLY A 268 0.90 30.36 -36.30
CA GLY A 268 0.26 29.79 -35.10
C GLY A 268 1.09 28.77 -34.31
N ILE A 269 2.15 28.20 -34.90
CA ILE A 269 2.81 26.99 -34.35
C ILE A 269 4.03 27.33 -33.45
N LEU A 270 4.53 28.56 -33.49
CA LEU A 270 5.74 28.98 -32.77
C LEU A 270 5.54 29.42 -31.31
N GLN A 271 4.33 29.26 -30.75
CA GLN A 271 4.03 29.56 -29.35
C GLN A 271 3.67 28.36 -28.46
N TYR A 272 3.60 27.14 -29.02
CA TYR A 272 3.24 25.93 -28.27
C TYR A 272 4.41 24.94 -28.02
N VAL A 273 5.62 25.26 -28.49
CA VAL A 273 6.83 24.41 -28.36
C VAL A 273 7.85 25.00 -27.35
N VAL A 274 7.37 25.83 -26.41
CA VAL A 274 8.13 26.25 -25.21
C VAL A 274 7.35 25.92 -23.93
N SER A 275 6.61 24.80 -23.93
CA SER A 275 6.41 24.05 -22.71
C SER A 275 7.76 23.42 -22.33
N ARG A 276 8.23 23.76 -21.12
CA ARG A 276 9.52 23.32 -20.58
C ARG A 276 9.59 21.79 -20.58
N PRO A 277 10.79 21.16 -20.66
CA PRO A 277 10.90 19.73 -20.41
C PRO A 277 10.22 19.40 -19.09
N ASN A 278 9.36 18.38 -19.08
CA ASN A 278 8.69 17.95 -17.87
C ASN A 278 9.74 17.63 -16.81
N LYS A 279 9.89 18.54 -15.83
CA LYS A 279 10.17 18.11 -14.47
C LYS A 279 9.15 17.02 -14.18
N MET A 280 9.59 15.89 -13.62
CA MET A 280 8.65 15.01 -12.91
C MET A 280 7.81 15.91 -11.99
N SER A 281 6.50 15.82 -12.10
CA SER A 281 5.59 16.62 -11.29
C SER A 281 5.95 16.43 -9.81
N PRO A 282 5.82 17.47 -8.96
CA PRO A 282 5.87 17.25 -7.53
C PRO A 282 4.84 16.16 -7.18
N ASN A 283 5.23 15.24 -6.29
CA ASN A 283 4.46 14.04 -5.98
C ASN A 283 3.03 14.43 -5.61
N VAL A 284 2.05 14.10 -6.47
CA VAL A 284 0.68 14.62 -6.38
C VAL A 284 0.03 14.03 -5.14
N LYS A 285 -0.20 14.86 -4.12
CA LYS A 285 -0.82 14.38 -2.87
C LYS A 285 -2.29 14.06 -3.13
N VAL A 286 -2.71 12.89 -2.67
CA VAL A 286 -4.10 12.42 -2.73
C VAL A 286 -4.68 12.35 -1.33
N TYR A 287 -5.87 12.91 -1.18
CA TYR A 287 -6.60 12.98 0.07
C TYR A 287 -7.94 12.26 -0.03
N VAL A 288 -8.29 11.47 0.96
CA VAL A 288 -9.67 11.06 1.18
C VAL A 288 -10.41 12.26 1.79
N ILE A 289 -11.43 12.75 1.08
CA ILE A 289 -12.19 13.96 1.45
C ILE A 289 -13.60 13.66 1.97
N GLY A 290 -14.10 12.44 1.77
CA GLY A 290 -15.33 11.96 2.40
C GLY A 290 -15.47 10.44 2.31
N VAL A 291 -16.11 9.84 3.31
CA VAL A 291 -16.30 8.40 3.44
C VAL A 291 -17.72 8.07 3.90
N GLY A 292 -18.21 6.89 3.51
CA GLY A 292 -19.52 6.41 3.92
C GLY A 292 -19.61 4.89 3.78
N MET A 293 -20.42 4.25 4.62
CA MET A 293 -20.71 2.83 4.50
C MET A 293 -22.12 2.53 4.97
N THR A 294 -22.66 1.39 4.53
CA THR A 294 -23.84 0.78 5.13
C THR A 294 -23.47 0.12 6.44
N LYS A 295 -24.47 -0.25 7.25
CA LYS A 295 -24.26 -1.33 8.22
C LYS A 295 -23.92 -2.62 7.47
N PHE A 296 -22.99 -3.40 7.99
CA PHE A 296 -22.72 -4.75 7.49
C PHE A 296 -23.67 -5.72 8.16
N GLU A 297 -24.39 -6.49 7.35
CA GLU A 297 -25.55 -7.27 7.79
C GLU A 297 -25.43 -8.73 7.37
N LYS A 298 -26.06 -9.64 8.12
CA LYS A 298 -26.11 -11.06 7.75
C LYS A 298 -26.85 -11.21 6.42
N PRO A 299 -26.36 -12.00 5.45
CA PRO A 299 -26.97 -12.07 4.13
C PRO A 299 -28.44 -12.47 4.14
N GLY A 300 -29.25 -11.76 3.34
CA GLY A 300 -30.70 -11.91 3.31
C GLY A 300 -31.35 -11.69 4.69
N LYS A 301 -30.95 -10.63 5.42
CA LYS A 301 -31.65 -10.17 6.63
C LYS A 301 -32.85 -9.27 6.31
N GLU A 302 -32.77 -8.51 5.22
CA GLU A 302 -33.84 -7.65 4.71
C GLU A 302 -34.26 -8.13 3.31
N ASP A 303 -35.54 -8.44 3.14
CA ASP A 303 -36.07 -8.94 1.87
C ASP A 303 -36.16 -7.81 0.84
N GLY A 304 -35.63 -8.03 -0.37
CA GLY A 304 -35.65 -7.06 -1.46
C GLY A 304 -34.50 -6.04 -1.45
N LEU A 305 -33.66 -5.99 -0.40
CA LEU A 305 -32.42 -5.21 -0.42
C LEU A 305 -31.42 -5.85 -1.41
N ASP A 306 -30.79 -5.02 -2.24
CA ASP A 306 -29.85 -5.47 -3.26
C ASP A 306 -28.63 -4.54 -3.40
N TYR A 307 -27.61 -4.99 -4.12
CA TYR A 307 -26.33 -4.28 -4.22
C TYR A 307 -26.44 -2.81 -4.72
N PRO A 308 -27.38 -2.43 -5.63
CA PRO A 308 -27.51 -1.03 -6.03
C PRO A 308 -27.99 -0.12 -4.89
N GLN A 309 -28.91 -0.60 -4.04
CA GLN A 309 -29.42 0.14 -2.88
C GLN A 309 -28.32 0.32 -1.83
N MET A 310 -27.55 -0.75 -1.54
CA MET A 310 -26.42 -0.67 -0.61
C MET A 310 -25.36 0.32 -1.10
N ALA A 311 -24.98 0.22 -2.38
CA ALA A 311 -24.04 1.15 -3.00
C ALA A 311 -24.54 2.60 -2.99
N LYS A 312 -25.85 2.82 -3.27
CA LYS A 312 -26.50 4.13 -3.20
C LYS A 312 -26.38 4.76 -1.81
N GLU A 313 -26.65 4.00 -0.76
CA GLU A 313 -26.52 4.48 0.62
C GLU A 313 -25.08 4.86 0.94
N ALA A 314 -24.12 3.96 0.71
CA ALA A 314 -22.71 4.20 0.99
C ALA A 314 -22.15 5.42 0.22
N LEU A 315 -22.43 5.52 -1.08
CA LEU A 315 -22.02 6.64 -1.93
C LEU A 315 -22.71 7.95 -1.52
N THR A 316 -24.00 7.92 -1.19
CA THR A 316 -24.73 9.10 -0.71
C THR A 316 -24.15 9.59 0.63
N ASN A 317 -23.76 8.68 1.52
CA ASN A 317 -23.12 9.04 2.79
C ASN A 317 -21.73 9.65 2.56
N ALA A 318 -20.90 9.08 1.65
CA ALA A 318 -19.59 9.64 1.30
C ALA A 318 -19.69 11.02 0.63
N LEU A 319 -20.68 11.24 -0.25
CA LEU A 319 -20.94 12.55 -0.88
C LEU A 319 -21.39 13.60 0.14
N LYS A 320 -22.27 13.22 1.08
CA LYS A 320 -22.69 14.08 2.20
C LYS A 320 -21.52 14.47 3.10
N ASP A 321 -20.64 13.52 3.41
CA ASP A 321 -19.43 13.73 4.21
C ASP A 321 -18.41 14.62 3.47
N ALA A 322 -18.21 14.42 2.17
CA ALA A 322 -17.34 15.27 1.34
C ALA A 322 -17.90 16.67 1.04
N HIS A 323 -19.19 16.90 1.28
CA HIS A 323 -19.92 18.14 0.94
C HIS A 323 -19.86 18.52 -0.55
N ILE A 324 -19.79 17.53 -1.47
CA ILE A 324 -19.76 17.75 -2.93
C ILE A 324 -20.92 17.03 -3.64
N PRO A 325 -21.40 17.55 -4.79
CA PRO A 325 -22.32 16.84 -5.66
C PRO A 325 -21.62 15.71 -6.45
N TYR A 326 -22.38 14.69 -6.86
CA TYR A 326 -21.87 13.59 -7.68
C TYR A 326 -21.28 14.05 -9.03
N SER A 327 -21.68 15.22 -9.55
CA SER A 327 -21.12 15.84 -10.76
C SER A 327 -19.62 16.16 -10.68
N ASP A 328 -19.07 16.27 -9.47
CA ASP A 328 -17.67 16.61 -9.25
C ASP A 328 -16.75 15.40 -9.38
N ILE A 329 -17.27 14.17 -9.25
CA ILE A 329 -16.51 12.94 -9.49
C ILE A 329 -16.22 12.77 -10.99
N LYS A 330 -14.94 12.65 -11.36
CA LYS A 330 -14.48 12.53 -12.75
C LYS A 330 -14.10 11.10 -13.15
N ALA A 331 -13.93 10.19 -12.21
CA ALA A 331 -13.78 8.76 -12.45
C ALA A 331 -14.26 7.95 -11.24
N ALA A 332 -14.69 6.71 -11.45
CA ALA A 332 -15.04 5.79 -10.37
C ALA A 332 -14.39 4.41 -10.55
N CYS A 333 -13.95 3.83 -9.44
CA CYS A 333 -13.48 2.45 -9.33
C CYS A 333 -14.48 1.70 -8.45
N ALA A 334 -15.15 0.68 -9.01
CA ALA A 334 -16.16 -0.12 -8.35
C ALA A 334 -15.63 -1.54 -8.10
N GLY A 335 -15.50 -1.92 -6.84
CA GLY A 335 -15.01 -3.22 -6.39
C GLY A 335 -16.13 -4.13 -5.90
N TYR A 336 -16.27 -5.30 -6.53
CA TYR A 336 -17.16 -6.39 -6.12
C TYR A 336 -16.59 -7.73 -6.60
N VAL A 337 -16.91 -8.84 -5.92
CA VAL A 337 -16.49 -10.19 -6.32
C VAL A 337 -17.64 -10.96 -6.97
N TYR A 338 -18.85 -10.86 -6.42
CA TYR A 338 -20.03 -11.55 -6.88
C TYR A 338 -21.00 -10.58 -7.55
N GLY A 339 -21.00 -10.60 -8.87
CA GLY A 339 -21.88 -9.82 -9.74
C GLY A 339 -21.46 -10.02 -11.18
N ASP A 340 -22.37 -9.76 -12.12
CA ASP A 340 -22.03 -9.80 -13.53
C ASP A 340 -21.07 -8.65 -13.91
N SER A 341 -20.46 -8.74 -15.08
CA SER A 341 -19.71 -7.60 -15.62
C SER A 341 -20.61 -6.36 -15.70
N THR A 342 -20.09 -5.22 -15.27
CA THR A 342 -20.79 -3.91 -15.18
C THR A 342 -21.77 -3.70 -14.02
N SER A 343 -21.80 -4.58 -13.01
CA SER A 343 -22.52 -4.29 -11.76
C SER A 343 -22.08 -2.97 -11.09
N GLY A 344 -20.83 -2.52 -11.26
CA GLY A 344 -20.38 -1.21 -10.76
C GLY A 344 -21.09 -0.03 -11.42
N GLN A 345 -21.31 -0.06 -12.74
CA GLN A 345 -22.17 0.91 -13.43
C GLN A 345 -23.58 0.87 -12.83
N ARG A 346 -24.20 -0.32 -12.77
CA ARG A 346 -25.56 -0.49 -12.25
C ARG A 346 -25.70 0.03 -10.81
N ALA A 347 -24.68 -0.16 -9.98
CA ALA A 347 -24.64 0.32 -8.60
C ALA A 347 -24.56 1.85 -8.49
N ILE A 348 -23.68 2.48 -9.27
CA ILE A 348 -23.45 3.93 -9.24
C ILE A 348 -24.61 4.72 -9.86
N TYR A 349 -25.29 4.16 -10.87
CA TYR A 349 -26.40 4.81 -11.58
C TYR A 349 -27.61 5.13 -10.70
N GLU A 350 -27.72 4.52 -9.52
CA GLU A 350 -28.71 4.91 -8.49
C GLU A 350 -28.50 6.32 -7.91
N VAL A 351 -27.30 6.89 -8.07
CA VAL A 351 -26.94 8.23 -7.60
C VAL A 351 -26.80 9.22 -8.76
N GLY A 352 -26.27 8.81 -9.92
CA GLY A 352 -26.25 9.68 -11.10
C GLY A 352 -25.58 9.13 -12.36
N LEU A 353 -25.86 9.80 -13.47
CA LEU A 353 -25.42 9.46 -14.84
C LEU A 353 -24.61 10.61 -15.45
N THR A 354 -23.37 10.78 -15.01
CA THR A 354 -22.46 11.87 -15.46
C THR A 354 -21.67 11.54 -16.72
N GLY A 355 -21.67 10.28 -17.17
CA GLY A 355 -20.82 9.82 -18.27
C GLY A 355 -19.33 9.67 -17.90
N CYS A 356 -18.95 9.83 -16.62
CA CYS A 356 -17.58 9.57 -16.17
C CYS A 356 -17.19 8.09 -16.33
N PRO A 357 -15.90 7.77 -16.56
CA PRO A 357 -15.42 6.39 -16.64
C PRO A 357 -15.62 5.65 -15.31
N ILE A 358 -16.21 4.46 -15.40
CA ILE A 358 -16.44 3.53 -14.29
C ILE A 358 -15.67 2.23 -14.56
N TYR A 359 -14.66 1.96 -13.73
CA TYR A 359 -13.82 0.75 -13.78
C TYR A 359 -14.33 -0.29 -12.79
N ASN A 360 -14.64 -1.50 -13.26
CA ASN A 360 -14.99 -2.63 -12.40
C ASN A 360 -13.72 -3.41 -12.06
N VAL A 361 -13.44 -3.67 -10.78
CA VAL A 361 -12.21 -4.33 -10.32
C VAL A 361 -12.51 -5.44 -9.31
N ASN A 362 -11.67 -6.47 -9.27
CA ASN A 362 -11.70 -7.52 -8.25
C ASN A 362 -10.29 -8.04 -7.96
N ASN A 363 -10.07 -8.47 -6.72
CA ASN A 363 -8.89 -9.19 -6.19
C ASN A 363 -9.31 -9.94 -4.90
N ASN A 364 -10.37 -10.75 -5.01
CA ASN A 364 -11.01 -11.45 -3.88
C ASN A 364 -11.23 -10.53 -2.66
N CYS A 365 -10.80 -10.92 -1.47
CA CYS A 365 -11.02 -10.16 -0.23
C CYS A 365 -10.29 -8.79 -0.15
N SER A 366 -9.39 -8.49 -1.11
CA SER A 366 -8.71 -7.17 -1.24
C SER A 366 -9.37 -6.20 -2.25
N THR A 367 -10.50 -6.59 -2.81
CA THR A 367 -11.19 -5.87 -3.90
C THR A 367 -11.48 -4.39 -3.57
N GLY A 368 -11.96 -4.09 -2.36
CA GLY A 368 -12.20 -2.70 -1.94
C GLY A 368 -10.95 -1.83 -1.90
N SER A 369 -9.82 -2.38 -1.47
CA SER A 369 -8.54 -1.66 -1.49
C SER A 369 -7.98 -1.55 -2.91
N THR A 370 -8.30 -2.50 -3.80
CA THR A 370 -7.96 -2.41 -5.23
C THR A 370 -8.69 -1.25 -5.89
N ALA A 371 -9.95 -0.98 -5.52
CA ALA A 371 -10.66 0.22 -5.94
C ALA A 371 -10.02 1.52 -5.39
N LEU A 372 -9.56 1.53 -4.13
CA LEU A 372 -8.86 2.67 -3.52
C LEU A 372 -7.54 2.99 -4.23
N ILE A 373 -6.66 2.01 -4.46
CA ILE A 373 -5.35 2.25 -5.08
C ILE A 373 -5.48 2.69 -6.54
N LEU A 374 -6.45 2.16 -7.28
CA LEU A 374 -6.72 2.59 -8.64
C LEU A 374 -7.30 4.02 -8.68
N ALA A 375 -8.24 4.36 -7.78
CA ALA A 375 -8.76 5.72 -7.67
C ALA A 375 -7.65 6.73 -7.30
N LYS A 376 -6.73 6.35 -6.40
CA LYS A 376 -5.52 7.12 -6.08
C LYS A 376 -4.63 7.34 -7.31
N GLN A 377 -4.32 6.28 -8.06
CA GLN A 377 -3.47 6.35 -9.25
C GLN A 377 -4.09 7.17 -10.39
N LEU A 378 -5.43 7.18 -10.53
CA LEU A 378 -6.14 8.05 -11.48
C LEU A 378 -5.97 9.55 -11.13
N ILE A 379 -5.81 9.88 -9.85
CA ILE A 379 -5.54 11.25 -9.40
C ILE A 379 -4.05 11.58 -9.54
N GLU A 380 -3.15 10.68 -9.16
CA GLU A 380 -1.69 10.88 -9.30
C GLU A 380 -1.23 11.04 -10.75
N SER A 381 -1.91 10.37 -11.69
CA SER A 381 -1.68 10.52 -13.13
C SER A 381 -2.27 11.81 -13.73
N GLY A 382 -3.08 12.56 -12.99
CA GLY A 382 -3.78 13.75 -13.48
C GLY A 382 -5.01 13.44 -14.35
N ASN A 383 -5.44 12.18 -14.43
CA ASN A 383 -6.63 11.77 -15.19
C ASN A 383 -7.95 12.15 -14.48
N ALA A 384 -7.91 12.45 -13.18
CA ALA A 384 -9.02 12.99 -12.40
C ALA A 384 -8.51 13.95 -11.31
N ASP A 385 -9.25 15.01 -11.00
CA ASP A 385 -9.03 15.86 -9.82
C ASP A 385 -9.80 15.33 -8.59
N CYS A 386 -10.94 14.69 -8.82
CA CYS A 386 -11.76 13.99 -7.83
C CYS A 386 -12.24 12.63 -8.39
N ALA A 387 -12.07 11.55 -7.61
CA ALA A 387 -12.42 10.18 -7.99
C ALA A 387 -13.09 9.40 -6.86
N LEU A 388 -13.95 8.45 -7.23
CA LEU A 388 -14.67 7.57 -6.31
C LEU A 388 -14.01 6.19 -6.23
N ALA A 389 -13.78 5.69 -5.02
CA ALA A 389 -13.63 4.27 -4.74
C ALA A 389 -14.89 3.75 -4.06
N LEU A 390 -15.61 2.85 -4.72
CA LEU A 390 -16.82 2.20 -4.22
C LEU A 390 -16.53 0.71 -4.07
N GLY A 391 -16.91 0.10 -2.95
CA GLY A 391 -16.86 -1.33 -2.72
C GLY A 391 -18.21 -1.84 -2.23
N PHE A 392 -18.72 -2.93 -2.80
CA PHE A 392 -19.96 -3.57 -2.34
C PHE A 392 -19.89 -5.09 -2.49
N GLU A 393 -20.67 -5.80 -1.70
CA GLU A 393 -20.89 -7.23 -1.88
C GLU A 393 -22.30 -7.63 -1.46
N LYS A 394 -22.88 -8.58 -2.19
CA LYS A 394 -24.07 -9.34 -1.76
C LYS A 394 -23.70 -10.81 -1.80
N MET A 395 -23.79 -11.46 -0.65
CA MET A 395 -23.24 -12.79 -0.41
C MET A 395 -24.33 -13.81 -0.15
N GLU A 396 -23.94 -15.08 -0.08
CA GLU A 396 -24.79 -16.15 0.41
C GLU A 396 -24.54 -16.42 1.90
N ARG A 397 -25.53 -17.01 2.58
CA ARG A 397 -25.36 -17.51 3.95
C ARG A 397 -24.54 -18.79 3.95
N GLY A 398 -23.39 -18.78 4.62
CA GLY A 398 -22.59 -20.00 4.81
C GLY A 398 -21.10 -19.75 4.69
N SER A 399 -20.38 -20.74 4.20
CA SER A 399 -18.98 -20.58 3.77
C SER A 399 -18.94 -20.20 2.29
N LEU A 400 -17.84 -19.58 1.85
CA LEU A 400 -17.60 -19.31 0.43
C LEU A 400 -17.57 -20.62 -0.37
N THR A 401 -18.18 -20.58 -1.56
CA THR A 401 -18.28 -21.71 -2.50
C THR A 401 -17.71 -21.31 -3.86
N SER A 402 -17.26 -22.30 -4.64
CA SER A 402 -16.99 -22.09 -6.07
C SER A 402 -18.28 -21.75 -6.80
N LYS A 403 -18.18 -20.90 -7.83
CA LYS A 403 -19.30 -20.55 -8.72
C LYS A 403 -19.02 -20.92 -10.19
N PHE A 404 -17.78 -21.30 -10.51
CA PHE A 404 -17.34 -21.62 -11.86
C PHE A 404 -16.47 -22.89 -11.83
N ASP A 405 -17.09 -24.02 -12.15
CA ASP A 405 -16.44 -25.34 -12.13
C ASP A 405 -16.08 -25.84 -13.54
N ASP A 406 -16.25 -24.98 -14.56
CA ASP A 406 -15.98 -25.25 -15.98
C ASP A 406 -14.59 -24.79 -16.45
N ARG A 407 -13.74 -24.30 -15.52
CA ARG A 407 -12.45 -23.67 -15.80
C ARG A 407 -11.48 -23.80 -14.63
N THR A 408 -10.21 -23.47 -14.86
CA THR A 408 -9.18 -23.41 -13.80
C THR A 408 -9.62 -22.47 -12.67
N ASN A 409 -9.65 -22.98 -11.45
CA ASN A 409 -9.94 -22.19 -10.27
C ASN A 409 -8.68 -21.39 -9.86
N PRO A 410 -8.74 -20.05 -9.66
CA PRO A 410 -7.56 -19.24 -9.30
C PRO A 410 -6.87 -19.63 -7.99
N MET A 411 -7.52 -20.43 -7.14
CA MET A 411 -6.97 -20.96 -5.90
C MET A 411 -6.36 -22.36 -6.04
N ASP A 412 -6.37 -22.98 -7.23
CA ASP A 412 -5.99 -24.38 -7.45
C ASP A 412 -4.58 -24.71 -6.94
N LYS A 413 -3.59 -23.86 -7.24
CA LYS A 413 -2.19 -24.02 -6.78
C LYS A 413 -2.03 -23.79 -5.29
N HIS A 414 -2.74 -22.82 -4.71
CA HIS A 414 -2.69 -22.60 -3.26
C HIS A 414 -3.28 -23.82 -2.53
N VAL A 415 -4.40 -24.35 -3.02
CA VAL A 415 -5.06 -25.53 -2.45
C VAL A 415 -4.23 -26.80 -2.67
N GLY A 416 -3.66 -27.00 -3.86
CA GLY A 416 -2.80 -28.13 -4.17
C GLY A 416 -1.56 -28.17 -3.27
N LEU A 417 -0.87 -27.05 -3.09
CA LEU A 417 0.25 -26.99 -2.16
C LEU A 417 -0.19 -27.20 -0.70
N MET A 418 -1.37 -26.74 -0.29
CA MET A 418 -1.89 -27.10 1.03
C MET A 418 -2.06 -28.62 1.15
N ALA A 419 -2.65 -29.28 0.15
CA ALA A 419 -2.84 -30.74 0.13
C ALA A 419 -1.51 -31.51 0.22
N ASP A 420 -0.44 -30.97 -0.38
CA ASP A 420 0.91 -31.55 -0.29
C ASP A 420 1.54 -31.43 1.11
N ILE A 421 1.10 -30.46 1.94
CA ILE A 421 1.67 -30.18 3.28
C ILE A 421 0.82 -30.82 4.38
N VAL A 422 -0.50 -30.87 4.20
CA VAL A 422 -1.49 -31.30 5.21
C VAL A 422 -2.68 -32.01 4.58
N GLU A 423 -3.30 -32.92 5.34
CA GLU A 423 -4.52 -33.60 4.92
C GLU A 423 -5.72 -32.63 4.86
N ILE A 424 -6.36 -32.57 3.68
CA ILE A 424 -7.60 -31.81 3.47
C ILE A 424 -8.80 -32.67 3.85
N ASN A 425 -9.73 -32.10 4.61
CA ASN A 425 -10.99 -32.76 5.00
C ASN A 425 -12.22 -31.96 4.55
N GLU A 426 -13.42 -32.38 4.95
CA GLU A 426 -14.70 -31.78 4.54
C GLU A 426 -15.00 -30.38 5.13
N ARG A 427 -14.08 -29.79 5.92
CA ARG A 427 -14.27 -28.46 6.52
C ARG A 427 -14.09 -27.34 5.48
N PRO A 428 -14.67 -26.14 5.70
CA PRO A 428 -14.54 -25.02 4.76
C PRO A 428 -13.08 -24.71 4.39
N LEU A 429 -12.76 -24.75 3.10
CA LEU A 429 -11.39 -24.72 2.59
C LEU A 429 -10.57 -23.52 3.08
N THR A 430 -11.16 -22.33 3.10
CA THR A 430 -10.50 -21.12 3.61
C THR A 430 -10.15 -21.23 5.10
N ALA A 431 -11.04 -21.81 5.92
CA ALA A 431 -10.75 -22.06 7.33
C ALA A 431 -9.64 -23.12 7.51
N GLN A 432 -9.50 -24.06 6.58
CA GLN A 432 -8.34 -24.97 6.57
C GLN A 432 -7.04 -24.21 6.27
N MET A 433 -7.01 -23.32 5.26
CA MET A 433 -5.80 -22.54 4.91
C MET A 433 -5.28 -21.71 6.10
N PHE A 434 -6.15 -20.87 6.68
CA PHE A 434 -5.76 -20.03 7.83
C PHE A 434 -5.58 -20.84 9.11
N GLY A 435 -6.34 -21.92 9.31
CA GLY A 435 -6.15 -22.82 10.45
C GLY A 435 -4.81 -23.55 10.43
N ASN A 436 -4.37 -24.02 9.25
CA ASN A 436 -3.08 -24.69 9.07
C ASN A 436 -1.89 -23.73 9.21
N ALA A 437 -2.00 -22.49 8.73
CA ALA A 437 -1.01 -21.45 9.04
C ALA A 437 -0.87 -21.23 10.56
N GLY A 438 -1.98 -21.33 11.30
CA GLY A 438 -2.00 -21.24 12.77
C GLY A 438 -1.30 -22.44 13.42
N ILE A 439 -1.60 -23.66 12.96
CA ILE A 439 -0.93 -24.88 13.40
C ILE A 439 0.58 -24.83 13.13
N GLU A 440 1.00 -24.32 11.97
CA GLU A 440 2.42 -24.10 11.66
C GLU A 440 3.06 -23.09 12.62
N HIS A 441 2.39 -21.95 12.89
CA HIS A 441 2.89 -20.93 13.81
C HIS A 441 3.03 -21.47 15.25
N MET A 442 2.04 -22.23 15.72
CA MET A 442 2.09 -22.96 16.99
C MET A 442 3.28 -23.92 17.06
N LYS A 443 3.47 -24.76 16.02
CA LYS A 443 4.57 -25.74 15.94
C LYS A 443 5.95 -25.06 15.91
N LYS A 444 6.07 -23.92 15.23
CA LYS A 444 7.34 -23.23 14.97
C LYS A 444 7.77 -22.30 16.11
N TYR A 445 6.82 -21.65 16.78
CA TYR A 445 7.10 -20.58 17.75
C TYR A 445 6.49 -20.78 19.15
N GLY A 446 5.72 -21.86 19.36
CA GLY A 446 5.10 -22.13 20.68
C GLY A 446 3.90 -21.25 21.01
N THR A 447 3.34 -20.53 20.02
CA THR A 447 2.04 -19.86 20.14
C THR A 447 0.97 -20.85 20.57
N LYS A 448 -0.01 -20.37 21.35
CA LYS A 448 -1.05 -21.20 21.97
C LYS A 448 -2.45 -20.89 21.40
N PRO A 449 -3.41 -21.83 21.45
CA PRO A 449 -4.79 -21.59 21.03
C PRO A 449 -5.42 -20.35 21.68
N GLU A 450 -5.08 -20.08 22.94
CA GLU A 450 -5.61 -18.95 23.70
C GLU A 450 -5.16 -17.59 23.14
N HIS A 451 -4.02 -17.50 22.45
CA HIS A 451 -3.60 -16.25 21.79
C HIS A 451 -4.54 -15.89 20.64
N PHE A 452 -4.94 -16.88 19.83
CA PHE A 452 -5.91 -16.69 18.74
C PHE A 452 -7.31 -16.32 19.29
N ALA A 453 -7.76 -16.99 20.37
CA ALA A 453 -9.03 -16.66 21.00
C ALA A 453 -9.03 -15.27 21.67
N LYS A 454 -7.91 -14.82 22.25
CA LYS A 454 -7.74 -13.45 22.79
C LYS A 454 -7.86 -12.37 21.70
N ILE A 455 -7.40 -12.65 20.48
CA ILE A 455 -7.56 -11.75 19.33
C ILE A 455 -9.03 -11.55 18.98
N ALA A 456 -9.80 -12.65 18.91
CA ALA A 456 -11.23 -12.59 18.67
C ALA A 456 -12.00 -11.91 19.82
N TYR A 457 -11.61 -12.19 21.08
CA TYR A 457 -12.14 -11.49 22.26
C TYR A 457 -11.97 -9.97 22.15
N LYS A 458 -10.79 -9.52 21.72
CA LYS A 458 -10.48 -8.10 21.47
C LYS A 458 -11.36 -7.50 20.36
N ASN A 459 -11.56 -8.22 19.25
CA ASN A 459 -12.41 -7.75 18.15
C ASN A 459 -13.89 -7.63 18.56
N HIS A 460 -14.46 -8.65 19.22
CA HIS A 460 -15.85 -8.56 19.73
C HIS A 460 -15.99 -7.50 20.84
N LEU A 461 -14.97 -7.26 21.67
CA LEU A 461 -15.00 -6.19 22.66
C LEU A 461 -15.01 -4.80 22.01
N HIS A 462 -14.26 -4.61 20.92
CA HIS A 462 -14.24 -3.36 20.15
C HIS A 462 -15.57 -3.13 19.42
N SER A 463 -16.18 -4.19 18.87
CA SER A 463 -17.36 -4.09 18.01
C SER A 463 -18.63 -3.60 18.72
N VAL A 464 -18.73 -3.75 20.04
CA VAL A 464 -19.82 -3.18 20.88
C VAL A 464 -20.01 -1.67 20.67
N ASN A 465 -18.93 -0.96 20.29
CA ASN A 465 -18.92 0.48 20.05
C ASN A 465 -19.09 0.86 18.56
N ASN A 466 -19.35 -0.12 17.67
CA ASN A 466 -19.48 0.10 16.23
C ASN A 466 -20.93 -0.12 15.76
N PRO A 467 -21.72 0.93 15.45
CA PRO A 467 -23.09 0.76 14.97
C PRO A 467 -23.17 0.04 13.61
N TYR A 468 -22.11 0.13 12.79
CA TYR A 468 -22.01 -0.52 11.48
C TYR A 468 -21.64 -2.02 11.56
N SER A 469 -21.31 -2.53 12.74
CA SER A 469 -20.91 -3.93 12.93
C SER A 469 -22.10 -4.89 12.89
N GLN A 470 -21.95 -6.03 12.19
CA GLN A 470 -22.93 -7.11 12.19
C GLN A 470 -23.14 -7.68 13.60
N PHE A 471 -22.05 -7.92 14.34
CA PHE A 471 -22.08 -8.39 15.72
C PHE A 471 -21.60 -7.29 16.68
N GLN A 472 -22.44 -6.97 17.67
CA GLN A 472 -22.19 -5.97 18.72
C GLN A 472 -22.31 -6.61 20.12
N GLU A 473 -22.22 -7.93 20.18
CA GLU A 473 -22.29 -8.74 21.40
C GLU A 473 -20.92 -8.87 22.06
N LYS A 474 -20.89 -8.81 23.40
CA LYS A 474 -19.68 -9.04 24.18
C LYS A 474 -19.60 -10.50 24.61
N TYR A 475 -18.59 -11.22 24.13
CA TYR A 475 -18.27 -12.58 24.57
C TYR A 475 -17.16 -12.60 25.64
N THR A 476 -17.13 -13.64 26.47
CA THR A 476 -15.97 -13.98 27.31
C THR A 476 -14.95 -14.78 26.49
N LEU A 477 -13.69 -14.81 26.93
CA LEU A 477 -12.66 -15.65 26.31
C LEU A 477 -13.05 -17.14 26.32
N GLU A 478 -13.66 -17.59 27.41
CA GLU A 478 -14.18 -18.96 27.56
C GLU A 478 -15.30 -19.28 26.56
N GLN A 479 -16.26 -18.37 26.34
CA GLN A 479 -17.31 -18.54 25.33
C GLN A 479 -16.72 -18.66 23.92
N ILE A 480 -15.63 -17.95 23.61
CA ILE A 480 -14.94 -18.03 22.32
C ILE A 480 -14.22 -19.37 22.18
N MET A 481 -13.46 -19.79 23.20
CA MET A 481 -12.76 -21.09 23.23
C MET A 481 -13.72 -22.28 23.15
N ASN A 482 -14.90 -22.19 23.78
CA ASN A 482 -15.92 -23.25 23.80
C ASN A 482 -16.94 -23.14 22.64
N SER A 483 -16.85 -22.12 21.77
CA SER A 483 -17.71 -22.03 20.59
C SER A 483 -17.37 -23.12 19.56
N PRO A 484 -18.30 -23.53 18.67
CA PRO A 484 -18.10 -24.70 17.81
C PRO A 484 -16.79 -24.67 17.01
N ASN A 485 -15.99 -25.73 17.08
CA ASN A 485 -14.74 -25.82 16.33
C ASN A 485 -15.02 -25.86 14.82
N VAL A 486 -14.31 -25.02 14.07
CA VAL A 486 -14.39 -24.95 12.61
C VAL A 486 -13.28 -25.78 11.99
N TYR A 487 -12.02 -25.48 12.33
CA TYR A 487 -10.82 -26.22 11.94
C TYR A 487 -9.61 -25.83 12.79
N GLY A 488 -8.80 -26.81 13.22
CA GLY A 488 -7.57 -26.53 13.98
C GLY A 488 -7.83 -25.69 15.25
N PRO A 489 -7.05 -24.62 15.51
CA PRO A 489 -7.29 -23.74 16.67
C PRO A 489 -8.51 -22.81 16.49
N LEU A 490 -9.15 -22.77 15.32
CA LEU A 490 -10.22 -21.83 15.00
C LEU A 490 -11.59 -22.36 15.42
N THR A 491 -12.25 -21.60 16.29
CA THR A 491 -13.65 -21.78 16.68
C THR A 491 -14.54 -20.77 15.96
N LYS A 492 -15.85 -20.98 15.94
CA LYS A 492 -16.80 -20.16 15.17
C LYS A 492 -16.71 -18.66 15.45
N LEU A 493 -16.46 -18.27 16.71
CA LEU A 493 -16.32 -16.86 17.09
C LEU A 493 -14.95 -16.25 16.73
N GLN A 494 -14.03 -17.03 16.16
CA GLN A 494 -12.72 -16.58 15.63
C GLN A 494 -12.69 -16.43 14.10
N CYS A 495 -13.82 -16.67 13.42
CA CYS A 495 -13.97 -16.59 11.97
C CYS A 495 -14.89 -15.41 11.62
N CYS A 496 -14.57 -14.63 10.58
CA CYS A 496 -15.50 -13.62 10.07
C CYS A 496 -16.79 -14.26 9.50
N PRO A 497 -17.98 -13.65 9.71
CA PRO A 497 -19.19 -14.07 9.02
C PRO A 497 -19.18 -13.59 7.56
N THR A 498 -19.93 -14.26 6.69
CA THR A 498 -20.38 -13.64 5.44
C THR A 498 -21.35 -12.51 5.75
N SER A 499 -21.27 -11.43 4.97
CA SER A 499 -22.05 -10.20 5.21
C SER A 499 -22.38 -9.51 3.89
N ASP A 500 -23.58 -8.94 3.83
CA ASP A 500 -23.97 -7.98 2.79
C ASP A 500 -23.58 -6.57 3.25
N GLY A 501 -23.16 -5.71 2.31
CA GLY A 501 -22.89 -4.30 2.61
C GLY A 501 -22.10 -3.57 1.54
N ALA A 502 -22.00 -2.25 1.69
CA ALA A 502 -21.21 -1.38 0.83
C ALA A 502 -20.46 -0.29 1.59
N ALA A 503 -19.37 0.20 1.01
CA ALA A 503 -18.59 1.32 1.51
C ALA A 503 -18.02 2.14 0.34
N ALA A 504 -17.92 3.45 0.51
CA ALA A 504 -17.46 4.40 -0.48
C ALA A 504 -16.47 5.40 0.13
N ALA A 505 -15.46 5.78 -0.64
CA ALA A 505 -14.49 6.82 -0.31
C ALA A 505 -14.30 7.73 -1.53
N ILE A 506 -14.33 9.03 -1.30
CA ILE A 506 -14.09 10.06 -2.31
C ILE A 506 -12.67 10.58 -2.11
N LEU A 507 -11.84 10.46 -3.14
CA LEU A 507 -10.45 10.87 -3.17
C LEU A 507 -10.31 12.12 -4.04
N ALA A 508 -9.42 13.04 -3.68
CA ALA A 508 -9.16 14.25 -4.45
C ALA A 508 -7.69 14.72 -4.34
N ASN A 509 -7.24 15.56 -5.28
CA ASN A 509 -5.92 16.20 -5.22
C ASN A 509 -5.91 17.47 -4.34
N GLU A 510 -4.71 17.97 -4.00
CA GLU A 510 -4.52 19.17 -3.14
C GLU A 510 -5.27 20.41 -3.65
N ASP A 511 -5.27 20.65 -4.97
CA ASP A 511 -5.96 21.79 -5.60
C ASP A 511 -7.48 21.71 -5.42
N PHE A 512 -8.07 20.52 -5.57
CA PHE A 512 -9.50 20.29 -5.34
C PHE A 512 -9.86 20.51 -3.87
N VAL A 513 -9.04 20.01 -2.93
CA VAL A 513 -9.25 20.24 -1.48
C VAL A 513 -9.28 21.75 -1.18
N HIS A 514 -8.32 22.52 -1.69
CA HIS A 514 -8.26 23.97 -1.49
C HIS A 514 -9.42 24.72 -2.16
N LYS A 515 -9.78 24.34 -3.39
CA LYS A 515 -10.89 24.94 -4.14
C LYS A 515 -12.24 24.74 -3.44
N HIS A 516 -12.44 23.59 -2.79
CA HIS A 516 -13.69 23.25 -2.10
C HIS A 516 -13.65 23.50 -0.57
N GLY A 517 -12.52 23.98 -0.02
CA GLY A 517 -12.38 24.33 1.40
C GLY A 517 -12.40 23.12 2.36
N LEU A 518 -11.93 21.96 1.90
CA LEU A 518 -12.05 20.67 2.58
C LEU A 518 -10.84 20.30 3.47
N GLU A 519 -9.93 21.25 3.73
CA GLU A 519 -8.66 20.97 4.42
C GLU A 519 -8.84 20.43 5.85
N SER A 520 -9.92 20.82 6.54
CA SER A 520 -10.22 20.36 7.91
C SER A 520 -10.51 18.87 8.01
N GLN A 521 -10.88 18.22 6.90
CA GLN A 521 -11.26 16.80 6.86
C GLN A 521 -10.45 15.94 5.90
N ALA A 522 -9.68 16.55 5.00
CA ALA A 522 -8.79 15.85 4.08
C ALA A 522 -7.75 14.97 4.80
N VAL A 523 -7.89 13.65 4.63
CA VAL A 523 -6.95 12.63 5.13
C VAL A 523 -6.00 12.25 4.00
N GLU A 524 -4.73 12.63 4.11
CA GLU A 524 -3.68 12.33 3.12
C GLU A 524 -3.37 10.82 3.10
N ILE A 525 -3.39 10.21 1.92
CA ILE A 525 -2.84 8.87 1.69
C ILE A 525 -1.33 9.04 1.49
N VAL A 526 -0.56 8.85 2.55
CA VAL A 526 0.90 9.10 2.59
C VAL A 526 1.65 8.12 1.69
N ALA A 527 1.25 6.85 1.74
CA ALA A 527 1.76 5.78 0.89
C ALA A 527 0.68 4.70 0.78
N MET A 528 0.65 4.00 -0.34
CA MET A 528 -0.27 2.87 -0.58
C MET A 528 0.36 1.95 -1.61
N GLU A 529 0.67 0.73 -1.20
CA GLU A 529 1.41 -0.25 -1.99
C GLU A 529 0.64 -1.55 -2.14
N MET A 530 0.77 -2.16 -3.31
CA MET A 530 0.25 -3.50 -3.60
C MET A 530 1.40 -4.51 -3.71
N SER A 531 1.19 -5.72 -3.20
CA SER A 531 1.99 -6.90 -3.55
C SER A 531 1.08 -8.06 -3.93
N THR A 532 1.44 -8.76 -5.00
CA THR A 532 0.92 -10.09 -5.32
C THR A 532 1.81 -11.17 -4.72
N ASP A 533 1.45 -12.44 -4.90
CA ASP A 533 2.27 -13.60 -4.54
C ASP A 533 3.72 -13.51 -5.03
N LEU A 534 4.62 -14.08 -4.24
CA LEU A 534 6.04 -14.24 -4.53
C LEU A 534 6.35 -15.73 -4.73
N PRO A 535 7.53 -16.10 -5.29
CA PRO A 535 7.92 -17.51 -5.41
C PRO A 535 7.82 -18.29 -4.09
N SER A 536 8.05 -17.64 -2.95
CA SER A 536 7.95 -18.22 -1.61
C SER A 536 6.54 -18.69 -1.22
N THR A 537 5.47 -18.17 -1.82
CA THR A 537 4.11 -18.73 -1.67
C THR A 537 4.11 -20.21 -2.04
N PHE A 538 4.80 -20.57 -3.13
CA PHE A 538 4.69 -21.89 -3.75
C PHE A 538 5.93 -22.79 -3.55
N SER A 539 7.10 -22.24 -3.25
CA SER A 539 8.34 -23.01 -3.13
C SER A 539 8.74 -23.41 -1.70
N GLU A 540 8.34 -22.64 -0.68
CA GLU A 540 8.82 -22.86 0.70
C GLU A 540 7.99 -23.89 1.50
N ARG A 541 6.92 -24.45 0.92
CA ARG A 541 6.05 -25.46 1.54
C ARG A 541 5.54 -25.05 2.95
N SER A 542 5.14 -23.79 3.09
CA SER A 542 4.65 -23.17 4.33
C SER A 542 3.24 -22.63 4.15
N CYS A 543 2.32 -23.02 5.03
CA CYS A 543 0.96 -22.50 5.09
C CYS A 543 0.93 -21.03 5.54
N ILE A 544 1.89 -20.58 6.37
CA ILE A 544 2.08 -19.16 6.71
C ILE A 544 2.41 -18.33 5.46
N LYS A 545 3.28 -18.82 4.58
CA LYS A 545 3.58 -18.15 3.31
C LYS A 545 2.41 -18.22 2.34
N LEU A 546 1.70 -19.35 2.29
CA LEU A 546 0.53 -19.61 1.44
C LEU A 546 -0.63 -18.62 1.66
N ILE A 547 -0.81 -18.13 2.89
CA ILE A 547 -1.81 -17.10 3.21
C ILE A 547 -1.30 -15.66 3.01
N GLY A 548 -0.11 -15.48 2.43
CA GLY A 548 0.42 -14.19 1.99
C GLY A 548 1.26 -13.41 3.01
N TYR A 549 1.91 -14.08 3.97
CA TYR A 549 2.83 -13.43 4.93
C TYR A 549 3.93 -12.61 4.24
N ASP A 550 4.60 -13.18 3.24
CA ASP A 550 5.68 -12.47 2.51
C ASP A 550 5.13 -11.36 1.60
N MET A 551 3.91 -11.50 1.08
CA MET A 551 3.24 -10.44 0.33
C MET A 551 3.01 -9.24 1.25
N THR A 552 2.49 -9.51 2.46
CA THR A 552 2.22 -8.48 3.49
C THR A 552 3.52 -7.80 3.91
N ARG A 553 4.58 -8.57 4.17
CA ARG A 553 5.89 -8.02 4.49
C ARG A 553 6.44 -7.15 3.35
N ASN A 554 6.40 -7.61 2.11
CA ASN A 554 6.88 -6.85 0.94
C ASN A 554 6.11 -5.53 0.75
N ALA A 555 4.77 -5.54 0.91
CA ALA A 555 3.98 -4.31 0.82
C ALA A 555 4.28 -3.35 1.99
N ALA A 556 4.40 -3.86 3.22
CA ALA A 556 4.74 -3.04 4.39
C ALA A 556 6.16 -2.46 4.30
N GLU A 557 7.15 -3.26 3.90
CA GLU A 557 8.53 -2.82 3.67
C GLU A 557 8.59 -1.68 2.65
N LYS A 558 7.87 -1.77 1.52
CA LYS A 558 7.77 -0.66 0.55
C LYS A 558 7.15 0.60 1.16
N VAL A 559 6.04 0.46 1.90
CA VAL A 559 5.35 1.59 2.55
C VAL A 559 6.24 2.31 3.58
N PHE A 560 7.03 1.57 4.36
CA PHE A 560 7.93 2.17 5.35
C PHE A 560 9.26 2.64 4.76
N THR A 561 9.75 2.06 3.66
CA THR A 561 10.99 2.52 2.98
C THR A 561 10.76 3.71 2.05
N THR A 562 9.55 3.90 1.53
CA THR A 562 9.16 5.09 0.72
C THR A 562 8.74 6.29 1.56
N THR A 563 8.63 6.13 2.90
CA THR A 563 8.21 7.19 3.82
C THR A 563 9.25 7.40 4.93
N SER A 564 9.07 8.44 5.75
CA SER A 564 9.88 8.67 6.96
C SER A 564 9.34 7.96 8.21
N TYR A 565 8.36 7.09 8.05
CA TYR A 565 7.66 6.40 9.14
C TYR A 565 8.15 4.96 9.31
N ARG A 566 7.97 4.41 10.51
CA ARG A 566 8.28 3.02 10.86
C ARG A 566 7.06 2.37 11.51
N PRO A 567 7.02 1.03 11.64
CA PRO A 567 5.92 0.34 12.34
C PRO A 567 5.67 0.81 13.78
N VAL A 568 6.66 1.45 14.43
CA VAL A 568 6.53 1.98 15.80
C VAL A 568 5.89 3.36 15.89
N ASP A 569 5.71 4.04 14.75
CA ASP A 569 5.18 5.40 14.67
C ASP A 569 3.66 5.41 14.31
N VAL A 570 3.05 4.23 14.15
CA VAL A 570 1.63 4.01 13.84
C VAL A 570 0.80 3.93 15.14
N ASP A 571 -0.31 4.66 15.22
CA ASP A 571 -1.18 4.71 16.41
C ASP A 571 -2.36 3.73 16.32
N VAL A 572 -2.98 3.65 15.14
CA VAL A 572 -4.24 2.93 14.89
C VAL A 572 -4.17 2.11 13.61
N ILE A 573 -4.71 0.90 13.63
CA ILE A 573 -4.60 -0.08 12.54
C ILE A 573 -5.95 -0.71 12.24
N GLU A 574 -6.34 -0.79 10.97
CA GLU A 574 -7.40 -1.68 10.49
C GLU A 574 -6.75 -2.71 9.55
N LEU A 575 -6.67 -3.96 10.00
CA LEU A 575 -6.02 -5.06 9.28
C LEU A 575 -7.02 -6.19 8.94
N HIS A 576 -6.56 -7.15 8.14
CA HIS A 576 -7.42 -8.16 7.55
C HIS A 576 -7.61 -9.41 8.46
N ASP A 577 -8.38 -9.29 9.53
CA ASP A 577 -8.70 -10.38 10.47
C ASP A 577 -9.82 -11.32 9.98
N CYS A 578 -9.74 -11.84 8.75
CA CYS A 578 -10.71 -12.84 8.27
C CYS A 578 -10.81 -14.07 9.21
N PHE A 579 -9.68 -14.42 9.84
CA PHE A 579 -9.58 -15.35 10.96
C PHE A 579 -8.58 -14.79 11.98
N SER A 580 -8.75 -15.11 13.26
CA SER A 580 -7.85 -14.68 14.34
C SER A 580 -6.37 -15.02 14.10
N THR A 581 -6.11 -16.16 13.44
CA THR A 581 -4.76 -16.53 12.98
C THR A 581 -4.14 -15.51 12.03
N ASN A 582 -4.91 -15.00 11.06
CA ASN A 582 -4.36 -14.08 10.06
C ASN A 582 -3.95 -12.76 10.72
N GLU A 583 -4.73 -12.28 11.69
CA GLU A 583 -4.37 -11.10 12.48
C GLU A 583 -3.06 -11.32 13.28
N LEU A 584 -2.89 -12.46 13.97
CA LEU A 584 -1.66 -12.76 14.71
C LEU A 584 -0.41 -12.75 13.82
N ILE A 585 -0.51 -13.43 12.66
CA ILE A 585 0.57 -13.56 11.68
C ILE A 585 0.85 -12.20 11.01
N THR A 586 -0.19 -11.38 10.80
CA THR A 586 -0.07 -10.03 10.23
C THR A 586 0.68 -9.07 11.16
N TYR A 587 0.58 -9.19 12.49
CA TYR A 587 1.37 -8.37 13.42
C TYR A 587 2.88 -8.47 13.15
N GLU A 588 3.34 -9.69 12.83
CA GLU A 588 4.74 -9.99 12.55
C GLU A 588 5.12 -9.56 11.13
N ALA A 589 4.22 -9.76 10.15
CA ALA A 589 4.44 -9.36 8.75
C ALA A 589 4.51 -7.84 8.57
N LEU A 590 3.72 -7.08 9.33
CA LEU A 590 3.74 -5.60 9.36
C LEU A 590 4.90 -5.03 10.20
N GLY A 591 5.69 -5.87 10.88
CA GLY A 591 6.81 -5.44 11.73
C GLY A 591 6.40 -4.77 13.06
N LEU A 592 5.17 -4.99 13.54
CA LEU A 592 4.71 -4.48 14.85
C LEU A 592 5.42 -5.18 16.02
N CYS A 593 5.81 -6.45 15.79
CA CYS A 593 6.66 -7.27 16.64
C CYS A 593 7.54 -8.20 15.78
N PRO A 594 8.64 -8.76 16.33
CA PRO A 594 9.47 -9.73 15.60
C PRO A 594 8.71 -11.03 15.26
N PRO A 595 9.14 -11.79 14.23
CA PRO A 595 8.56 -13.09 13.92
C PRO A 595 8.53 -14.05 15.13
N GLY A 596 7.42 -14.77 15.28
CA GLY A 596 7.11 -15.61 16.43
C GLY A 596 6.60 -14.87 17.69
N GLN A 597 6.63 -13.54 17.74
CA GLN A 597 6.26 -12.75 18.93
C GLN A 597 4.82 -12.23 18.94
N GLY A 598 3.98 -12.59 17.95
CA GLY A 598 2.58 -12.19 17.90
C GLY A 598 1.80 -12.57 19.16
N GLY A 599 2.07 -13.74 19.74
CA GLY A 599 1.50 -14.17 21.02
C GLY A 599 1.85 -13.26 22.21
N GLN A 600 3.09 -12.77 22.29
CA GLN A 600 3.51 -11.84 23.34
C GLN A 600 2.87 -10.45 23.18
N LEU A 601 2.68 -9.99 21.95
CA LEU A 601 1.96 -8.74 21.67
C LEU A 601 0.50 -8.82 22.15
N VAL A 602 -0.16 -9.97 21.95
CA VAL A 602 -1.51 -10.25 22.48
C VAL A 602 -1.53 -10.30 24.01
N ASP A 603 -0.61 -11.06 24.63
CA ASP A 603 -0.58 -11.25 26.09
C ASP A 603 -0.27 -9.96 26.86
N SER A 604 0.51 -9.06 26.26
CA SER A 604 0.79 -7.72 26.81
C SER A 604 -0.32 -6.69 26.56
N GLY A 605 -1.41 -7.06 25.86
CA GLY A 605 -2.51 -6.14 25.53
C GLY A 605 -2.11 -5.04 24.53
N ASN A 606 -1.02 -5.23 23.79
CA ASN A 606 -0.46 -4.19 22.90
C ASN A 606 -1.20 -4.02 21.55
N ASN A 607 -2.35 -4.67 21.40
CA ASN A 607 -3.27 -4.60 20.25
C ASN A 607 -4.64 -3.95 20.57
N THR A 608 -4.82 -3.34 21.75
CA THR A 608 -6.09 -2.73 22.18
C THR A 608 -5.87 -1.37 22.87
N TYR A 609 -6.97 -0.71 23.25
CA TYR A 609 -6.97 0.60 23.91
C TYR A 609 -6.11 0.60 25.18
N GLY A 610 -5.13 1.49 25.25
CA GLY A 610 -4.16 1.58 26.34
C GLY A 610 -2.90 0.72 26.14
N GLY A 611 -2.88 -0.14 25.12
CA GLY A 611 -1.67 -0.79 24.61
C GLY A 611 -0.90 0.11 23.63
N LYS A 612 0.19 -0.43 23.05
CA LYS A 612 1.02 0.26 22.06
C LYS A 612 0.29 0.60 20.76
N TYR A 613 -0.56 -0.30 20.27
CA TYR A 613 -1.35 -0.11 19.05
C TYR A 613 -2.82 -0.37 19.35
N VAL A 614 -3.73 0.46 18.81
CA VAL A 614 -5.14 0.08 18.77
C VAL A 614 -5.43 -0.57 17.43
N ILE A 615 -5.57 -1.90 17.46
CA ILE A 615 -5.81 -2.70 16.26
C ILE A 615 -7.29 -3.04 16.16
N ASN A 616 -7.84 -2.85 14.98
CA ASN A 616 -9.23 -3.06 14.62
C ASN A 616 -10.21 -2.38 15.59
N PRO A 617 -10.13 -1.04 15.80
CA PRO A 617 -11.05 -0.32 16.69
C PRO A 617 -12.52 -0.48 16.28
N SER A 618 -12.81 -0.80 15.02
CA SER A 618 -14.15 -1.12 14.53
C SER A 618 -14.70 -2.48 14.99
N GLY A 619 -13.85 -3.34 15.57
CA GLY A 619 -14.11 -4.76 15.79
C GLY A 619 -13.70 -5.71 14.66
N GLY A 620 -12.99 -5.22 13.63
CA GLY A 620 -12.42 -6.06 12.57
C GLY A 620 -13.45 -6.86 11.75
N LEU A 621 -12.98 -7.67 10.81
CA LEU A 621 -13.78 -8.59 10.00
C LEU A 621 -14.47 -9.66 10.88
N ILE A 622 -13.85 -10.10 11.98
CA ILE A 622 -14.42 -11.10 12.91
C ILE A 622 -15.82 -10.68 13.42
N SER A 623 -16.00 -9.40 13.73
CA SER A 623 -17.25 -8.90 14.33
C SER A 623 -18.04 -7.97 13.41
N LYS A 624 -17.36 -7.08 12.65
CA LYS A 624 -17.98 -6.16 11.70
C LYS A 624 -18.69 -6.93 10.59
N GLY A 625 -18.11 -8.04 10.16
CA GLY A 625 -18.51 -8.77 8.97
C GLY A 625 -17.61 -8.49 7.77
N HIS A 626 -17.70 -9.34 6.74
CA HIS A 626 -16.78 -9.34 5.62
C HIS A 626 -17.47 -9.42 4.25
N PRO A 627 -18.14 -8.34 3.78
CA PRO A 627 -18.50 -8.17 2.37
C PRO A 627 -17.20 -7.92 1.59
N LEU A 628 -16.85 -8.82 0.67
CA LEU A 628 -15.49 -8.88 0.09
C LEU A 628 -15.10 -7.57 -0.62
N GLY A 629 -15.95 -7.07 -1.52
CA GLY A 629 -15.79 -5.80 -2.21
C GLY A 629 -15.78 -4.57 -1.29
N ALA A 630 -16.62 -4.54 -0.25
CA ALA A 630 -16.74 -3.39 0.64
C ALA A 630 -15.61 -3.25 1.68
N THR A 631 -14.98 -4.37 2.07
CA THR A 631 -14.12 -4.45 3.26
C THR A 631 -12.97 -3.44 3.24
N GLY A 632 -12.21 -3.36 2.13
CA GLY A 632 -11.08 -2.43 2.03
C GLY A 632 -11.49 -0.95 2.10
N VAL A 633 -12.68 -0.60 1.60
CA VAL A 633 -13.19 0.77 1.69
C VAL A 633 -13.73 1.07 3.09
N ALA A 634 -14.32 0.08 3.78
CA ALA A 634 -14.76 0.22 5.16
C ALA A 634 -13.60 0.30 6.18
N GLN A 635 -12.45 -0.32 5.90
CA GLN A 635 -11.21 -0.09 6.67
C GLN A 635 -10.75 1.37 6.51
N CYS A 636 -10.71 1.88 5.27
CA CYS A 636 -10.36 3.28 4.98
C CYS A 636 -11.32 4.26 5.68
N ALA A 637 -12.63 3.97 5.71
CA ALA A 637 -13.64 4.79 6.38
C ALA A 637 -13.37 4.91 7.89
N GLU A 638 -13.15 3.80 8.59
CA GLU A 638 -12.83 3.84 10.03
C GLU A 638 -11.53 4.61 10.29
N LEU A 639 -10.46 4.37 9.53
CA LEU A 639 -9.19 5.11 9.72
C LEU A 639 -9.35 6.61 9.46
N CYS A 640 -10.18 7.01 8.49
CA CYS A 640 -10.50 8.42 8.25
C CYS A 640 -11.26 9.04 9.43
N TRP A 641 -12.26 8.35 10.00
CA TRP A 641 -12.97 8.84 11.19
C TRP A 641 -12.04 8.92 12.41
N GLN A 642 -11.16 7.94 12.60
CA GLN A 642 -10.17 7.94 13.70
C GLN A 642 -9.24 9.15 13.61
N LEU A 643 -8.68 9.43 12.43
CA LEU A 643 -7.80 10.58 12.22
C LEU A 643 -8.53 11.93 12.28
N ARG A 644 -9.80 11.99 11.87
CA ARG A 644 -10.65 13.20 11.97
C ARG A 644 -11.19 13.46 13.37
N GLY A 645 -10.99 12.56 14.33
CA GLY A 645 -11.56 12.70 15.68
C GLY A 645 -13.06 12.40 15.76
N GLN A 646 -13.58 11.62 14.80
CA GLN A 646 -15.00 11.38 14.56
C GLN A 646 -15.43 9.92 14.83
N ALA A 647 -14.55 9.03 15.30
CA ALA A 647 -14.88 7.61 15.52
C ALA A 647 -15.71 7.33 16.80
N GLU A 648 -16.40 8.34 17.33
CA GLU A 648 -17.31 8.24 18.47
C GLU A 648 -16.70 7.50 19.69
N LYS A 649 -17.38 6.44 20.19
CA LYS A 649 -16.93 5.59 21.30
C LYS A 649 -15.72 4.71 20.96
N ARG A 650 -15.32 4.64 19.69
CA ARG A 650 -14.13 3.91 19.21
C ARG A 650 -12.90 4.81 19.09
N GLN A 651 -13.03 6.10 19.36
CA GLN A 651 -11.96 7.08 19.12
C GLN A 651 -10.68 6.72 19.88
N VAL A 652 -9.61 6.50 19.11
CA VAL A 652 -8.24 6.36 19.61
C VAL A 652 -7.73 7.76 19.98
N PRO A 653 -7.41 8.03 21.26
CA PRO A 653 -7.04 9.38 21.68
C PRO A 653 -5.72 9.84 21.07
N GLY A 654 -5.77 10.89 20.24
CA GLY A 654 -4.59 11.55 19.71
C GLY A 654 -3.88 10.81 18.55
N ALA A 655 -4.55 9.87 17.89
CA ALA A 655 -4.04 9.21 16.69
C ALA A 655 -3.68 10.20 15.58
N LYS A 656 -2.52 10.01 14.95
CA LYS A 656 -1.95 10.86 13.90
C LYS A 656 -1.51 10.08 12.68
N LEU A 657 -1.07 8.84 12.85
CA LEU A 657 -0.72 7.93 11.77
C LEU A 657 -1.55 6.65 11.88
N ALA A 658 -2.28 6.35 10.80
CA ALA A 658 -3.10 5.15 10.69
C ALA A 658 -2.55 4.20 9.61
N LEU A 659 -2.67 2.90 9.82
CA LEU A 659 -2.29 1.87 8.85
C LEU A 659 -3.46 0.98 8.45
N GLN A 660 -3.65 0.80 7.15
CA GLN A 660 -4.56 -0.19 6.58
C GLN A 660 -3.79 -1.41 6.08
N HIS A 661 -4.33 -2.62 6.32
CA HIS A 661 -3.89 -3.85 5.68
C HIS A 661 -5.10 -4.65 5.19
N ASN A 662 -5.08 -5.00 3.91
CA ASN A 662 -6.20 -5.69 3.25
C ASN A 662 -5.66 -6.72 2.25
N ILE A 663 -5.93 -8.01 2.48
CA ILE A 663 -5.43 -9.10 1.65
C ILE A 663 -6.57 -9.93 1.07
N GLY A 664 -6.41 -10.44 -0.14
CA GLY A 664 -7.24 -11.48 -0.74
C GLY A 664 -6.33 -12.53 -1.37
N LEU A 665 -6.60 -13.81 -1.09
CA LEU A 665 -5.81 -14.92 -1.65
C LEU A 665 -6.04 -15.04 -3.17
N GLY A 666 -5.12 -15.70 -3.87
CA GLY A 666 -5.10 -15.78 -5.35
C GLY A 666 -3.84 -15.17 -5.99
N GLY A 667 -3.32 -14.01 -5.57
CA GLY A 667 -3.89 -13.04 -4.65
C GLY A 667 -3.16 -11.69 -4.66
N ALA A 668 -3.71 -10.73 -3.91
CA ALA A 668 -3.11 -9.42 -3.69
C ALA A 668 -3.29 -8.95 -2.24
N VAL A 669 -2.29 -8.24 -1.71
CA VAL A 669 -2.37 -7.46 -0.48
C VAL A 669 -2.12 -6.00 -0.79
N ILE A 670 -2.82 -5.12 -0.08
CA ILE A 670 -2.62 -3.68 -0.13
C ILE A 670 -2.38 -3.18 1.30
N VAL A 671 -1.31 -2.42 1.46
CA VAL A 671 -0.95 -1.74 2.72
C VAL A 671 -0.91 -0.23 2.45
N ALA A 672 -1.48 0.56 3.35
CA ALA A 672 -1.50 2.02 3.20
C ALA A 672 -1.31 2.75 4.53
N LEU A 673 -0.69 3.93 4.47
CA LEU A 673 -0.55 4.87 5.58
C LEU A 673 -1.37 6.13 5.35
N TYR A 674 -2.05 6.60 6.40
CA TYR A 674 -2.91 7.77 6.38
C TYR A 674 -2.57 8.73 7.52
N LYS A 675 -2.72 10.04 7.28
CA LYS A 675 -2.63 11.10 8.29
C LYS A 675 -3.58 12.25 7.94
N LEU A 676 -3.90 13.15 8.87
CA LEU A 676 -4.55 14.41 8.49
C LEU A 676 -3.62 15.23 7.58
N GLY A 677 -4.15 15.69 6.43
CA GLY A 677 -3.39 16.47 5.46
C GLY A 677 -3.04 17.87 5.94
N PHE A 678 -3.96 18.52 6.67
CA PHE A 678 -3.83 19.91 7.11
C PHE A 678 -4.14 20.06 8.61
N PRO A 679 -3.36 19.42 9.51
CA PRO A 679 -3.67 19.34 10.95
C PRO A 679 -3.80 20.71 11.63
N ASN A 680 -3.19 21.75 11.05
CA ASN A 680 -3.26 23.12 11.58
C ASN A 680 -4.53 23.88 11.13
N LYS A 681 -5.20 23.50 10.03
CA LYS A 681 -6.40 24.21 9.53
C LYS A 681 -7.68 23.82 10.28
N GLY A 682 -7.73 22.65 10.93
CA GLY A 682 -8.82 22.28 11.84
C GLY A 682 -9.00 23.25 13.03
N SER A 683 -8.01 24.11 13.30
CA SER A 683 -8.08 25.16 14.32
C SER A 683 -8.57 26.52 13.80
N THR A 684 -8.85 26.68 12.50
CA THR A 684 -9.11 27.99 11.87
C THR A 684 -10.13 27.92 10.72
N SER A 685 -11.42 27.80 11.05
CA SER A 685 -12.51 28.41 10.25
C SER A 685 -13.83 28.46 11.01
N THR A 686 -14.30 29.67 11.31
CA THR A 686 -15.74 29.98 11.48
C THR A 686 -15.96 31.44 11.08
N THR A 687 -15.56 31.76 9.85
CA THR A 687 -15.70 33.10 9.27
C THR A 687 -17.10 33.34 8.72
N LYS A 688 -17.74 34.39 9.24
CA LYS A 688 -19.03 34.94 8.79
C LYS A 688 -18.94 35.50 7.37
N THR A 689 -19.99 35.31 6.56
CA THR A 689 -20.41 36.22 5.47
C THR A 689 -21.83 35.90 5.00
N SER A 690 -22.50 36.81 4.28
CA SER A 690 -23.44 37.80 4.86
C SER A 690 -24.17 38.58 3.75
N VAL A 691 -25.45 38.91 3.95
CA VAL A 691 -26.26 39.83 3.11
C VAL A 691 -27.29 40.49 4.05
N ALA A 692 -27.67 41.77 4.04
CA ALA A 692 -27.14 43.09 3.65
C ALA A 692 -28.17 44.13 4.22
N PRO A 693 -28.10 45.48 4.05
CA PRO A 693 -27.09 46.33 3.40
C PRO A 693 -26.66 47.60 4.22
N THR A 694 -25.64 48.32 3.71
CA THR A 694 -25.36 49.79 3.82
C THR A 694 -25.47 50.55 5.16
N SER A 695 -24.60 51.51 5.51
CA SER A 695 -23.26 51.92 5.02
C SER A 695 -22.77 53.12 5.87
N ALA A 696 -21.54 53.07 6.42
CA ALA A 696 -20.63 54.21 6.65
C ALA A 696 -19.40 53.75 7.49
N PRO A 697 -18.20 54.33 7.30
CA PRO A 697 -16.96 53.89 7.97
C PRO A 697 -16.56 54.78 9.15
N VAL A 698 -15.68 54.29 10.04
CA VAL A 698 -14.46 55.00 10.53
C VAL A 698 -13.63 54.13 11.52
N SER A 699 -12.34 54.49 11.59
CA SER A 699 -11.14 53.89 12.19
C SER A 699 -11.15 53.32 13.63
N THR A 700 -10.32 52.28 13.80
CA THR A 700 -9.35 52.01 14.91
C THR A 700 -9.61 52.52 16.34
N THR A 701 -9.51 51.61 17.32
CA THR A 701 -8.54 51.71 18.44
C THR A 701 -8.43 50.38 19.22
N LYS A 702 -7.27 50.12 19.82
CA LYS A 702 -7.12 49.07 20.85
C LYS A 702 -7.76 49.55 22.15
N SER A 703 -8.59 48.74 22.80
CA SER A 703 -8.97 48.92 24.20
C SER A 703 -9.06 47.60 24.93
N SER A 704 -8.81 47.62 26.24
CA SER A 704 -8.77 46.44 27.10
C SER A 704 -10.18 45.92 27.40
N GLY A 705 -10.60 44.85 26.71
CA GLY A 705 -11.85 44.16 27.00
C GLY A 705 -11.72 43.20 28.19
N THR A 706 -12.49 43.43 29.25
CA THR A 706 -12.69 42.44 30.32
C THR A 706 -13.42 41.22 29.77
N ILE A 707 -12.82 40.04 29.92
CA ILE A 707 -13.40 38.75 29.50
C ILE A 707 -14.66 38.47 30.34
N ASP A 708 -15.79 38.13 29.72
CA ASP A 708 -16.99 37.69 30.44
C ASP A 708 -16.77 36.29 31.02
N PRO A 709 -16.84 36.06 32.34
CA PRO A 709 -16.66 34.74 32.93
C PRO A 709 -17.73 33.73 32.50
N ASN A 710 -18.91 34.14 32.03
CA ASN A 710 -19.97 33.22 31.63
C ASN A 710 -19.66 32.42 30.36
N ILE A 711 -18.60 32.76 29.62
CA ILE A 711 -18.13 31.93 28.48
C ILE A 711 -17.49 30.61 28.94
N PHE A 712 -17.03 30.51 30.19
CA PHE A 712 -16.33 29.34 30.72
C PHE A 712 -17.30 28.36 31.37
N LYS A 713 -17.18 27.06 31.07
CA LYS A 713 -17.97 26.01 31.73
C LYS A 713 -17.67 25.94 33.24
N ALA A 714 -16.43 26.25 33.61
CA ALA A 714 -16.00 26.35 35.00
C ALA A 714 -16.81 27.35 35.83
N ASN A 715 -17.29 28.46 35.23
CA ASN A 715 -17.91 29.55 35.97
C ASN A 715 -19.20 29.15 36.69
N THR A 716 -20.03 28.33 36.05
CA THR A 716 -21.26 27.79 36.66
C THR A 716 -20.95 26.91 37.87
N LEU A 717 -19.84 26.17 37.84
CA LEU A 717 -19.39 25.32 38.94
C LEU A 717 -18.75 26.14 40.07
N PHE A 718 -18.03 27.22 39.75
CA PHE A 718 -17.51 28.14 40.75
C PHE A 718 -18.64 28.89 41.49
N LYS A 719 -19.70 29.30 40.80
CA LYS A 719 -20.92 29.83 41.45
C LYS A 719 -21.63 28.78 42.33
N ALA A 720 -21.73 27.53 41.87
CA ALA A 720 -22.29 26.44 42.68
C ALA A 720 -21.42 26.11 43.91
N LEU A 721 -20.10 26.23 43.79
CA LEU A 721 -19.15 26.05 44.89
C LEU A 721 -19.28 27.16 45.95
N GLU A 722 -19.51 28.41 45.51
CA GLU A 722 -19.76 29.55 46.41
C GLU A 722 -21.03 29.33 47.24
N ILE A 723 -22.15 28.98 46.61
CA ILE A 723 -23.41 28.63 47.29
C ILE A 723 -23.20 27.47 48.28
N ALA A 724 -22.50 26.41 47.85
CA ALA A 724 -22.21 25.25 48.70
C ALA A 724 -21.27 25.57 49.89
N MET A 725 -20.51 26.67 49.81
CA MET A 725 -19.70 27.20 50.90
C MET A 725 -20.55 28.05 51.86
N GLU A 726 -21.48 28.86 51.36
CA GLU A 726 -22.41 29.62 52.20
C GLU A 726 -23.38 28.74 53.02
N GLU A 727 -23.71 27.55 52.49
CA GLU A 727 -24.55 26.51 53.09
C GLU A 727 -23.77 25.43 53.88
N ASP A 728 -22.48 25.66 54.21
CA ASP A 728 -21.62 24.66 54.87
C ASP A 728 -22.02 24.33 56.33
N THR A 729 -22.98 23.42 56.48
CA THR A 729 -23.39 22.81 57.76
C THR A 729 -22.33 21.91 58.39
N ASP A 730 -21.33 21.46 57.63
CA ASP A 730 -20.45 20.34 57.99
C ASP A 730 -19.05 20.79 58.45
N GLY A 731 -18.84 22.12 58.50
CA GLY A 731 -17.60 22.77 58.90
C GLY A 731 -16.42 22.44 57.99
N LEU A 732 -16.66 22.26 56.70
CA LEU A 732 -15.68 21.96 55.66
C LEU A 732 -14.71 23.12 55.44
N ILE A 733 -15.19 24.36 55.39
CA ILE A 733 -14.37 25.56 55.19
C ILE A 733 -13.30 25.66 56.28
N ASN A 734 -13.69 25.44 57.54
CA ASN A 734 -12.79 25.46 58.70
C ASN A 734 -11.70 24.37 58.66
N LYS A 735 -11.87 23.29 57.89
CA LYS A 735 -10.86 22.23 57.72
C LYS A 735 -9.87 22.55 56.60
N VAL A 736 -10.37 23.14 55.52
CA VAL A 736 -9.59 23.46 54.31
C VAL A 736 -8.73 24.70 54.53
N ARG A 737 -9.30 25.82 55.01
CA ARG A 737 -8.59 27.04 55.48
C ARG A 737 -7.43 27.50 54.58
N GLY A 738 -7.75 27.91 53.36
CA GLY A 738 -6.78 28.45 52.41
C GLY A 738 -7.43 29.28 51.30
N ILE A 739 -6.61 30.04 50.58
CA ILE A 739 -7.02 30.78 49.36
C ILE A 739 -6.50 30.02 48.14
N TYR A 740 -7.41 29.64 47.25
CA TYR A 740 -7.14 28.76 46.10
C TYR A 740 -7.31 29.53 44.79
N GLY A 741 -6.24 29.68 44.02
CA GLY A 741 -6.29 30.23 42.67
C GLY A 741 -6.50 29.14 41.62
N PHE A 742 -7.42 29.36 40.68
CA PHE A 742 -7.62 28.49 39.53
C PHE A 742 -7.37 29.29 38.26
N LYS A 743 -6.23 29.06 37.61
CA LYS A 743 -5.96 29.53 36.25
C LYS A 743 -6.55 28.52 35.27
N VAL A 744 -7.72 28.84 34.74
CA VAL A 744 -8.39 28.03 33.73
C VAL A 744 -7.89 28.46 32.35
N ILE A 745 -7.33 27.51 31.61
CA ILE A 745 -6.82 27.70 30.26
C ILE A 745 -7.69 26.95 29.24
N ASN A 746 -7.52 27.23 27.96
CA ASN A 746 -8.28 26.57 26.86
C ASN A 746 -9.81 26.70 27.03
N GLY A 747 -10.30 27.83 27.52
CA GLY A 747 -11.73 28.16 27.48
C GLY A 747 -12.22 28.43 26.05
N PRO A 748 -13.53 28.60 25.83
CA PRO A 748 -14.07 28.86 24.50
C PRO A 748 -13.43 30.08 23.83
N GLY A 749 -13.04 29.91 22.55
CA GLY A 749 -12.25 30.91 21.82
C GLY A 749 -10.77 31.02 22.23
N GLY A 750 -10.25 30.06 23.03
CA GLY A 750 -8.88 30.10 23.55
C GLY A 750 -8.71 31.02 24.76
N ALA A 751 -9.80 31.48 25.38
CA ALA A 751 -9.76 32.38 26.51
C ALA A 751 -9.07 31.75 27.73
N GLU A 752 -8.31 32.55 28.47
CA GLU A 752 -7.83 32.23 29.82
C GLU A 752 -8.67 33.00 30.85
N GLY A 753 -9.01 32.33 31.95
CA GLY A 753 -9.74 32.91 33.07
C GLY A 753 -9.06 32.58 34.39
N TYR A 754 -9.28 33.41 35.41
CA TYR A 754 -8.68 33.22 36.72
C TYR A 754 -9.73 33.39 37.81
N TRP A 755 -9.89 32.40 38.68
CA TRP A 755 -10.80 32.46 39.84
C TRP A 755 -9.99 32.36 41.13
N VAL A 756 -10.39 33.11 42.15
CA VAL A 756 -9.86 33.00 43.50
C VAL A 756 -10.97 32.55 44.44
N VAL A 757 -10.84 31.34 44.97
CA VAL A 757 -11.73 30.77 45.98
C VAL A 757 -11.10 31.02 47.35
N ASN A 758 -11.68 31.92 48.13
CA ASN A 758 -11.25 32.19 49.51
C ASN A 758 -12.03 31.29 50.47
N ALA A 759 -11.39 30.25 51.01
CA ALA A 759 -11.95 29.38 52.04
C ALA A 759 -11.23 29.57 53.40
N LYS A 760 -10.62 30.75 53.63
CA LYS A 760 -9.76 31.02 54.80
C LYS A 760 -10.48 31.73 55.95
N ILE A 761 -11.51 32.52 55.64
CA ILE A 761 -12.24 33.38 56.60
C ILE A 761 -13.75 33.32 56.30
N GLY A 762 -14.57 33.27 57.35
CA GLY A 762 -16.04 33.36 57.24
C GLY A 762 -16.68 32.18 56.52
N LYS A 763 -17.75 32.46 55.77
CA LYS A 763 -18.44 31.51 54.86
C LYS A 763 -17.73 31.32 53.51
N GLY A 764 -16.60 31.99 53.31
CA GLY A 764 -15.83 31.97 52.06
C GLY A 764 -16.50 32.69 50.89
N SER A 765 -15.78 32.81 49.77
CA SER A 765 -16.22 33.51 48.55
C SER A 765 -15.45 33.06 47.30
N VAL A 766 -15.95 33.39 46.11
CA VAL A 766 -15.32 33.08 44.82
C VAL A 766 -15.31 34.29 43.88
N GLU A 767 -14.12 34.83 43.59
CA GLU A 767 -13.94 36.01 42.75
C GLU A 767 -13.31 35.68 41.39
N PHE A 768 -13.97 36.08 40.29
CA PHE A 768 -13.33 36.09 38.97
C PHE A 768 -12.37 37.29 38.83
N ASN A 769 -11.15 37.03 38.36
CA ASN A 769 -10.00 37.93 38.40
C ASN A 769 -9.75 38.56 39.79
N GLY A 770 -10.06 37.80 40.86
CA GLY A 770 -9.82 38.21 42.24
C GLY A 770 -8.36 38.60 42.48
N LYS A 771 -8.15 39.76 43.11
CA LYS A 771 -6.80 40.32 43.35
C LYS A 771 -6.10 39.72 44.58
N MET A 772 -6.80 38.90 45.35
CA MET A 772 -6.28 38.29 46.56
C MET A 772 -5.22 37.24 46.23
N LYS A 773 -4.06 37.32 46.90
CA LYS A 773 -2.94 36.39 46.66
C LYS A 773 -3.31 34.98 47.12
N PRO A 774 -3.27 33.97 46.24
CA PRO A 774 -3.58 32.59 46.60
C PRO A 774 -2.44 31.96 47.43
N ASP A 775 -2.80 31.05 48.32
CA ASP A 775 -1.85 30.17 49.02
C ASP A 775 -1.39 29.01 48.08
N ILE A 776 -2.21 28.66 47.08
CA ILE A 776 -1.88 27.71 46.00
C ILE A 776 -2.64 28.03 44.70
N VAL A 777 -1.98 27.87 43.54
CA VAL A 777 -2.55 28.00 42.19
C VAL A 777 -2.62 26.64 41.49
N PHE A 778 -3.77 26.37 40.88
CA PHE A 778 -4.07 25.25 39.98
C PHE A 778 -4.15 25.80 38.56
N THR A 779 -3.30 25.33 37.65
CA THR A 779 -3.44 25.58 36.20
C THR A 779 -4.02 24.34 35.54
N VAL A 780 -5.17 24.48 34.89
CA VAL A 780 -6.02 23.37 34.43
C VAL A 780 -6.92 23.83 33.27
N SER A 781 -7.37 22.93 32.38
CA SER A 781 -8.25 23.31 31.27
C SER A 781 -9.71 23.56 31.70
N ASP A 782 -10.51 24.34 30.96
CA ASP A 782 -11.95 24.55 31.25
C ASP A 782 -12.76 23.25 31.27
N THR A 783 -12.32 22.25 30.51
CA THR A 783 -12.86 20.89 30.54
C THR A 783 -12.38 20.08 31.75
N ASP A 784 -11.07 20.04 32.02
CA ASP A 784 -10.53 19.23 33.13
C ASP A 784 -10.91 19.83 34.50
N VAL A 785 -11.08 21.15 34.64
CA VAL A 785 -11.52 21.78 35.90
C VAL A 785 -12.98 21.44 36.22
N THR A 786 -13.80 21.19 35.21
CA THR A 786 -15.17 20.70 35.37
C THR A 786 -15.17 19.29 35.96
N ASP A 787 -14.39 18.37 35.37
CA ASP A 787 -14.28 17.02 35.90
C ASP A 787 -13.54 16.99 37.26
N LEU A 788 -12.65 17.95 37.51
CA LEU A 788 -12.00 18.15 38.80
C LEU A 788 -13.00 18.55 39.88
N LEU A 789 -13.74 19.64 39.69
CA LEU A 789 -14.68 20.14 40.71
C LEU A 789 -15.86 19.17 40.94
N THR A 790 -16.26 18.40 39.93
CA THR A 790 -17.33 17.39 40.04
C THR A 790 -16.89 16.03 40.59
N GLY A 791 -15.61 15.83 40.91
CA GLY A 791 -15.10 14.57 41.49
C GLY A 791 -14.78 13.46 40.48
N LYS A 792 -15.05 13.67 39.19
CA LYS A 792 -14.78 12.69 38.11
C LYS A 792 -13.29 12.50 37.84
N LEU A 793 -12.51 13.57 37.97
CA LEU A 793 -11.07 13.56 37.76
C LEU A 793 -10.33 13.51 39.11
N ASN A 794 -9.61 12.42 39.35
CA ASN A 794 -8.75 12.28 40.53
C ASN A 794 -7.57 13.28 40.42
N PRO A 795 -7.38 14.22 41.38
CA PRO A 795 -6.37 15.27 41.24
C PRO A 795 -4.92 14.77 41.24
N GLN A 796 -4.62 13.68 41.96
CA GLN A 796 -3.26 13.09 41.96
C GLN A 796 -2.95 12.49 40.59
N ARG A 797 -3.88 11.71 40.02
CA ARG A 797 -3.74 11.14 38.68
C ARG A 797 -3.61 12.24 37.62
N ALA A 798 -4.41 13.30 37.72
CA ALA A 798 -4.37 14.43 36.79
C ALA A 798 -3.06 15.22 36.87
N PHE A 799 -2.46 15.36 38.06
CA PHE A 799 -1.13 15.95 38.22
C PHE A 799 -0.04 15.09 37.56
N PHE A 800 0.00 13.78 37.83
CA PHE A 800 0.96 12.86 37.19
C PHE A 800 0.78 12.75 35.67
N GLN A 801 -0.43 12.95 35.15
CA GLN A 801 -0.74 13.02 33.72
C GLN A 801 -0.46 14.40 33.09
N GLY A 802 0.04 15.38 33.84
CA GLY A 802 0.33 16.74 33.35
C GLY A 802 -0.91 17.60 33.05
N LYS A 803 -2.12 17.11 33.32
CA LYS A 803 -3.40 17.81 33.10
C LYS A 803 -3.63 18.97 34.09
N ILE A 804 -2.98 18.90 35.25
CA ILE A 804 -3.01 19.95 36.28
C ILE A 804 -1.57 20.29 36.65
N LYS A 805 -1.25 21.58 36.68
CA LYS A 805 -0.01 22.09 37.26
C LYS A 805 -0.34 22.80 38.58
N LEU A 806 0.45 22.53 39.62
CA LEU A 806 0.28 23.07 40.96
C LEU A 806 1.45 23.98 41.31
N GLN A 807 1.17 25.15 41.90
CA GLN A 807 2.19 26.09 42.33
C GLN A 807 1.77 26.74 43.67
N GLY A 808 2.54 26.51 44.73
CA GLY A 808 2.27 27.04 46.07
C GLY A 808 2.27 25.96 47.16
N ASN A 809 1.44 26.13 48.18
CA ASN A 809 1.43 25.25 49.35
C ASN A 809 0.78 23.88 49.04
N MET A 810 1.63 22.87 48.79
CA MET A 810 1.21 21.50 48.47
C MET A 810 0.36 20.83 49.56
N GLY A 811 0.51 21.23 50.83
CA GLY A 811 -0.33 20.74 51.93
C GLY A 811 -1.79 21.17 51.78
N LEU A 812 -2.04 22.38 51.27
CA LEU A 812 -3.39 22.86 50.95
C LEU A 812 -3.97 22.18 49.70
N ALA A 813 -3.13 21.74 48.75
CA ALA A 813 -3.56 20.95 47.60
C ALA A 813 -4.24 19.63 48.02
N MET A 814 -3.63 18.94 49.01
CA MET A 814 -4.12 17.65 49.50
C MET A 814 -5.41 17.79 50.33
N LYS A 815 -5.67 18.95 50.94
CA LYS A 815 -6.95 19.23 51.60
C LYS A 815 -8.10 19.45 50.61
N LEU A 816 -7.82 19.97 49.42
CA LEU A 816 -8.84 20.15 48.38
C LEU A 816 -9.40 18.80 47.88
N LEU A 817 -8.59 17.73 47.88
CA LEU A 817 -9.03 16.35 47.62
C LEU A 817 -10.10 15.86 48.60
N GLU A 818 -10.01 16.23 49.88
CA GLU A 818 -11.01 15.85 50.89
C GLU A 818 -12.31 16.65 50.72
N LEU A 819 -12.20 17.93 50.33
CA LEU A 819 -13.35 18.77 49.97
C LEU A 819 -14.07 18.20 48.75
N GLN A 820 -13.35 17.92 47.66
CA GLN A 820 -13.87 17.36 46.41
C GLN A 820 -14.71 16.10 46.64
N LYS A 821 -14.20 15.14 47.43
CA LYS A 821 -14.90 13.89 47.76
C LYS A 821 -16.22 14.09 48.51
N ARG A 822 -16.36 15.18 49.28
CA ARG A 822 -17.58 15.50 50.03
C ARG A 822 -18.52 16.40 49.22
N ALA A 823 -17.96 17.38 48.50
CA ALA A 823 -18.68 18.29 47.63
C ALA A 823 -19.36 17.58 46.46
N ALA A 824 -18.74 16.55 45.87
CA ALA A 824 -19.32 15.76 44.77
C ALA A 824 -20.77 15.28 45.08
N LYS A 825 -21.03 14.81 46.31
CA LYS A 825 -22.39 14.39 46.74
C LYS A 825 -23.40 15.55 46.81
N LYS A 826 -22.96 16.75 47.22
CA LYS A 826 -23.82 17.95 47.27
C LYS A 826 -24.01 18.58 45.87
N ILE A 827 -22.99 18.54 45.01
CA ILE A 827 -23.06 19.01 43.62
C ILE A 827 -24.00 18.13 42.79
N GLU A 828 -23.99 16.81 43.00
CA GLU A 828 -24.93 15.89 42.35
C GLU A 828 -26.39 16.15 42.79
N LEU A 829 -26.61 16.48 44.08
CA LEU A 829 -27.92 16.89 44.61
C LEU A 829 -28.39 18.26 44.06
N LEU A 830 -27.49 19.23 43.92
CA LEU A 830 -27.79 20.53 43.31
C LEU A 830 -28.14 20.39 41.82
N ARG A 831 -27.48 19.46 41.12
CA ARG A 831 -27.75 19.13 39.71
C ARG A 831 -29.06 18.36 39.49
N SER A 832 -29.72 17.88 40.54
CA SER A 832 -31.09 17.35 40.46
C SER A 832 -32.17 18.37 40.82
N ARG A 833 -31.78 19.61 41.13
CA ARG A 833 -32.67 20.75 41.46
C ARG A 833 -32.59 21.90 40.44
N LEU A 834 -31.67 21.79 39.48
CA LEU A 834 -31.49 22.64 38.29
C LEU A 834 -31.86 21.82 37.05
#